data_AF-A0A817PPZ0-F1
#
_entry.id   AF-A0A817PPZ0-F1
#
_cell.length_a   1.000
_cell.length_b   1.000
_cell.length_c   1.000
_cell.angle_alpha   90.00
_cell.angle_beta   90.00
_cell.angle_gamma   90.00
#
_symmetry.space_group_name_H-M   'P 1'
#
loop_
_entity.id
_entity.type
_entity.pdbx_description
1 polymer ?
#
loop_
_entity_poly.entity_id
_entity_poly.type
_entity_poly.pdbx_seq_one_letter_code
_entity_poly.pdbx_strand_id
1 'polypeptide(L)'
;MNKIPHTHDDVGWLKTVDQYYYGARNYISNSGVQYILDSVIEALDENPDRRFIYVEIAYFWRWWNQQSDTTRNKVRQLVNDGRLEFISGGWCMNDEGATHYSSIIDQHSLGAEFLRDQFGECARPKIGWQIDTFGHSREVASLFAQQANGSDVNVFYSTPSCYFYALNKADRVWTSKTDDFFPYTRTPHGFHTGYYTSRAALKGFERYTNYILQCARQLNALANLNQRHILFPLNDAMGIVQHHDAITGTEKQEVANDYTQRLSAGIDVTMYLRIEFDDKGNMQKIINKDKQIAISLVSQGLYWYPSYPGNGSGPDSQASGAYIFRPWSQEPSPANDSKTIICTLTETIQSALIIYNDWASFEVSLHPGSLTIDVEWTIGPVAINDNIGKEVIMRYDTDIDSAATFYTDANGREVLQRIRDYRPTWNYTVTEPASGNYYPVVSRIWIKDSTRQFTVLTDRSEGGSSIKEGSIEIMLHRRILHDDSQGVAESLNETAYGQGLVVRGRHSLILEPPTTSALIHRVTAQRIYMHTLSTYAIPPLSYLNYTNKYRLTWSALSTVMPVNVHLLTFDQLDAKKIVVRVEHFFERNEDAIYSQPVTFDLQSLFNSLGTIKDLLELTLGANFSLNDLHRLVWRTSEGETSNNTSKQSPLTGTMIALNPMQIRTFQVTLQ
;
A
#
# COMPACT_ATOMS: atom_id res chain seq x y z
N MET A 1 21.91 29.70 -9.48
CA MET A 1 21.33 28.60 -10.28
C MET A 1 21.95 27.32 -9.75
N ASN A 2 21.17 26.44 -9.14
CA ASN A 2 21.69 25.22 -8.54
C ASN A 2 21.70 24.13 -9.61
N LYS A 3 22.88 23.57 -9.88
CA LYS A 3 23.03 22.38 -10.73
C LYS A 3 23.05 21.17 -9.79
N ILE A 4 22.15 20.21 -10.01
CA ILE A 4 21.99 19.00 -9.19
C ILE A 4 22.17 17.79 -10.11
N PRO A 5 23.40 17.26 -10.26
CA PRO A 5 23.66 16.05 -11.04
C PRO A 5 23.04 14.84 -10.35
N HIS A 6 22.29 14.06 -11.13
CA HIS A 6 21.63 12.83 -10.70
C HIS A 6 21.58 11.85 -11.87
N THR A 7 21.23 10.60 -11.57
CA THR A 7 20.71 9.61 -12.52
C THR A 7 19.32 9.20 -12.06
N HIS A 8 18.53 8.60 -12.95
CA HIS A 8 17.26 7.97 -12.62
C HIS A 8 17.38 6.52 -13.06
N ASP A 9 17.52 5.61 -12.10
CA ASP A 9 17.86 4.21 -12.34
C ASP A 9 16.65 3.32 -11.99
N ASP A 10 15.75 3.07 -12.96
CA ASP A 10 14.56 2.24 -12.74
C ASP A 10 14.91 0.86 -12.15
N VAL A 11 14.31 0.49 -11.02
CA VAL A 11 14.47 -0.84 -10.39
C VAL A 11 13.59 -1.88 -11.11
N GLY A 12 13.78 -2.00 -12.43
CA GLY A 12 12.99 -2.82 -13.33
C GLY A 12 11.90 -2.02 -14.05
N TRP A 13 11.96 -2.00 -15.38
CA TRP A 13 10.97 -1.36 -16.26
C TRP A 13 11.00 -2.03 -17.64
N LEU A 14 11.73 -1.49 -18.63
CA LEU A 14 11.94 -2.12 -19.95
C LEU A 14 12.90 -3.31 -19.90
N LYS A 15 13.77 -3.32 -18.89
CA LYS A 15 14.71 -4.41 -18.59
C LYS A 15 14.52 -4.86 -17.15
N THR A 16 14.96 -6.07 -16.82
CA THR A 16 14.97 -6.52 -15.40
C THR A 16 16.03 -5.76 -14.60
N VAL A 17 15.93 -5.79 -13.27
CA VAL A 17 16.91 -5.16 -12.35
C VAL A 17 18.35 -5.53 -12.73
N ASP A 18 18.67 -6.82 -12.83
CA ASP A 18 20.03 -7.26 -13.19
C ASP A 18 20.44 -6.86 -14.62
N GLN A 19 19.49 -6.75 -15.56
CA GLN A 19 19.79 -6.31 -16.93
C GLN A 19 20.08 -4.81 -17.02
N TYR A 20 19.41 -3.98 -16.20
CA TYR A 20 19.78 -2.58 -15.99
C TYR A 20 21.10 -2.46 -15.25
N TYR A 21 21.35 -3.28 -14.22
CA TYR A 21 22.59 -3.24 -13.45
C TYR A 21 23.83 -3.54 -14.31
N TYR A 22 23.88 -4.71 -14.97
CA TYR A 22 25.02 -5.16 -15.77
C TYR A 22 25.06 -4.57 -17.20
N GLY A 23 24.12 -3.71 -17.59
CA GLY A 23 24.06 -3.19 -18.97
C GLY A 23 23.74 -4.24 -20.03
N ALA A 24 23.01 -5.30 -19.66
CA ALA A 24 22.60 -6.33 -20.61
C ALA A 24 21.43 -5.85 -21.48
N ARG A 25 21.25 -6.47 -22.66
CA ARG A 25 20.16 -6.22 -23.61
C ARG A 25 19.99 -4.73 -24.00
N ASN A 26 21.09 -4.00 -24.22
CA ASN A 26 21.06 -2.57 -24.59
C ASN A 26 20.37 -2.24 -25.93
N TYR A 27 19.98 -3.24 -26.73
CA TYR A 27 19.10 -3.06 -27.88
C TYR A 27 17.64 -2.77 -27.49
N ILE A 28 17.24 -3.03 -26.24
CA ILE A 28 15.93 -2.66 -25.66
C ILE A 28 16.01 -1.23 -25.11
N SER A 29 16.97 -0.99 -24.21
CA SER A 29 17.30 0.34 -23.70
C SER A 29 18.77 0.39 -23.27
N ASN A 30 19.50 1.42 -23.71
CA ASN A 30 20.94 1.55 -23.55
C ASN A 30 21.30 2.18 -22.19
N SER A 31 21.28 1.36 -21.14
CA SER A 31 21.46 1.77 -19.75
C SER A 31 22.24 0.69 -18.98
N GLY A 32 23.21 1.08 -18.15
CA GLY A 32 24.03 0.16 -17.35
C GLY A 32 24.46 0.79 -16.03
N VAL A 33 23.74 0.50 -14.94
CA VAL A 33 23.88 1.20 -13.65
C VAL A 33 25.26 0.98 -13.02
N GLN A 34 25.87 -0.19 -13.20
CA GLN A 34 27.25 -0.45 -12.77
C GLN A 34 28.22 0.60 -13.35
N TYR A 35 28.15 0.86 -14.65
CA TYR A 35 29.03 1.82 -15.34
C TYR A 35 28.72 3.28 -14.97
N ILE A 36 27.46 3.58 -14.65
CA ILE A 36 27.07 4.90 -14.14
C ILE A 36 27.73 5.12 -12.77
N LEU A 37 27.61 4.17 -11.84
CA LEU A 37 28.24 4.27 -10.52
C LEU A 37 29.77 4.31 -10.60
N ASP A 38 30.40 3.43 -11.38
CA ASP A 38 31.86 3.42 -11.57
C ASP A 38 32.37 4.80 -12.05
N SER A 39 31.76 5.35 -13.11
CA SER A 39 32.17 6.64 -13.69
C SER A 39 31.80 7.85 -12.83
N VAL A 40 30.69 7.81 -12.07
CA VAL A 40 30.33 8.86 -11.11
C VAL A 40 31.34 8.91 -9.96
N ILE A 41 31.75 7.77 -9.42
CA ILE A 41 32.73 7.74 -8.31
C ILE A 41 34.10 8.20 -8.80
N GLU A 42 34.54 7.79 -9.99
CA GLU A 42 35.78 8.30 -10.61
C GLU A 42 35.70 9.82 -10.84
N ALA A 43 34.62 10.31 -11.45
CA ALA A 43 34.42 11.74 -11.68
C ALA A 43 34.37 12.54 -10.37
N LEU A 44 33.80 12.00 -9.29
CA LEU A 44 33.86 12.66 -7.99
C LEU A 44 35.30 12.67 -7.45
N ASP A 45 36.05 11.58 -7.51
CA ASP A 45 37.44 11.50 -7.04
C ASP A 45 38.36 12.53 -7.74
N GLU A 46 38.20 12.72 -9.06
CA GLU A 46 38.98 13.66 -9.87
C GLU A 46 38.87 15.15 -9.48
N ASN A 47 37.72 15.60 -8.97
CA ASN A 47 37.44 17.03 -8.82
C ASN A 47 36.62 17.32 -7.55
N PRO A 48 37.20 17.98 -6.52
CA PRO A 48 36.58 18.17 -5.21
C PRO A 48 35.29 19.02 -5.23
N ASP A 49 35.07 19.83 -6.26
CA ASP A 49 33.88 20.66 -6.40
C ASP A 49 32.66 19.88 -6.92
N ARG A 50 32.87 18.78 -7.66
CA ARG A 50 31.75 17.97 -8.17
C ARG A 50 30.90 17.40 -7.03
N ARG A 51 29.59 17.34 -7.26
CA ARG A 51 28.55 16.78 -6.37
C ARG A 51 27.63 15.88 -7.19
N PHE A 52 27.09 14.83 -6.58
CA PHE A 52 26.12 13.93 -7.20
C PHE A 52 25.11 13.45 -6.15
N ILE A 53 23.84 13.26 -6.54
CA ILE A 53 22.82 12.61 -5.70
C ILE A 53 22.46 11.23 -6.22
N TYR A 54 22.22 10.29 -5.31
CA TYR A 54 21.82 8.92 -5.66
C TYR A 54 20.60 8.48 -4.84
N VAL A 55 19.69 7.72 -5.46
CA VAL A 55 18.35 7.43 -4.91
C VAL A 55 18.15 5.94 -4.64
N GLU A 56 18.30 5.07 -5.65
CA GLU A 56 17.85 3.67 -5.59
C GLU A 56 18.85 2.74 -4.88
N ILE A 57 18.73 2.63 -3.55
CA ILE A 57 19.68 1.87 -2.73
C ILE A 57 19.78 0.38 -3.13
N ALA A 58 18.77 -0.21 -3.77
CA ALA A 58 18.84 -1.56 -4.33
C ALA A 58 20.00 -1.77 -5.34
N TYR A 59 20.29 -0.78 -6.19
CA TYR A 59 21.41 -0.83 -7.13
C TYR A 59 22.72 -0.47 -6.45
N PHE A 60 22.72 0.53 -5.59
CA PHE A 60 23.92 0.91 -4.85
C PHE A 60 24.42 -0.25 -3.96
N TRP A 61 23.53 -1.00 -3.33
CA TRP A 61 23.85 -2.20 -2.55
C TRP A 61 24.49 -3.30 -3.43
N ARG A 62 23.92 -3.56 -4.62
CA ARG A 62 24.48 -4.50 -5.61
C ARG A 62 25.91 -4.11 -5.99
N TRP A 63 26.10 -2.83 -6.32
CA TRP A 63 27.40 -2.26 -6.66
C TRP A 63 28.40 -2.37 -5.51
N TRP A 64 28.01 -1.89 -4.32
CA TRP A 64 28.84 -1.85 -3.11
C TRP A 64 29.42 -3.21 -2.73
N ASN A 65 28.62 -4.27 -2.87
CA ASN A 65 29.04 -5.63 -2.52
C ASN A 65 30.06 -6.21 -3.50
N GLN A 66 30.16 -5.68 -4.72
CA GLN A 66 31.15 -6.05 -5.73
C GLN A 66 32.45 -5.22 -5.64
N GLN A 67 32.46 -4.14 -4.85
CA GLN A 67 33.61 -3.23 -4.76
C GLN A 67 34.76 -3.71 -3.87
N SER A 68 35.98 -3.32 -4.27
CA SER A 68 37.18 -3.43 -3.44
C SER A 68 37.13 -2.51 -2.22
N ASP A 69 37.84 -2.85 -1.14
CA ASP A 69 37.92 -2.00 0.05
C ASP A 69 38.53 -0.62 -0.24
N THR A 70 39.43 -0.52 -1.23
CA THR A 70 39.95 0.76 -1.73
C THR A 70 38.83 1.64 -2.26
N THR A 71 37.98 1.11 -3.14
CA THR A 71 36.81 1.83 -3.68
C THR A 71 35.83 2.18 -2.58
N ARG A 72 35.50 1.24 -1.69
CA ARG A 72 34.60 1.47 -0.54
C ARG A 72 35.08 2.59 0.36
N ASN A 73 36.38 2.68 0.62
CA ASN A 73 36.97 3.74 1.45
C ASN A 73 36.93 5.11 0.75
N LYS A 74 37.18 5.18 -0.57
CA LYS A 74 36.97 6.41 -1.36
C LYS A 74 35.52 6.89 -1.26
N VAL A 75 34.57 5.98 -1.44
CA VAL A 75 33.13 6.30 -1.40
C VAL A 75 32.70 6.76 0.00
N ARG A 76 33.17 6.13 1.08
CA ARG A 76 32.96 6.62 2.46
C ARG A 76 33.46 8.05 2.63
N GLN A 77 34.64 8.38 2.10
CA GLN A 77 35.15 9.74 2.11
C GLN A 77 34.25 10.68 1.30
N LEU A 78 33.84 10.32 0.08
CA LEU A 78 32.93 11.12 -0.74
C LEU A 78 31.58 11.40 -0.05
N VAL A 79 31.05 10.45 0.72
CA VAL A 79 29.82 10.63 1.50
C VAL A 79 30.07 11.55 2.71
N ASN A 80 31.15 11.34 3.46
CA ASN A 80 31.51 12.19 4.60
C ASN A 80 31.81 13.65 4.21
N ASP A 81 32.43 13.86 3.03
CA ASP A 81 32.71 15.17 2.46
C ASP A 81 31.44 15.84 1.87
N GLY A 82 30.27 15.18 1.94
CA GLY A 82 29.01 15.66 1.36
C GLY A 82 29.05 15.77 -0.17
N ARG A 83 29.80 14.88 -0.83
CA ARG A 83 30.08 14.90 -2.27
C ARG A 83 29.23 13.92 -3.06
N LEU A 84 28.94 12.78 -2.45
CA LEU A 84 27.87 11.87 -2.83
C LEU A 84 26.78 11.96 -1.73
N GLU A 85 25.58 12.45 -2.08
CA GLU A 85 24.46 12.53 -1.13
C GLU A 85 23.38 11.50 -1.51
N PHE A 86 23.00 10.65 -0.54
CA PHE A 86 21.85 9.76 -0.69
C PHE A 86 20.56 10.52 -0.37
N ILE A 87 19.57 10.42 -1.27
CA ILE A 87 18.29 11.13 -1.16
C ILE A 87 17.13 10.12 -1.27
N SER A 88 16.01 10.39 -0.61
CA SER A 88 15.01 9.37 -0.21
C SER A 88 15.61 8.29 0.70
N GLY A 89 16.57 7.50 0.20
CA GLY A 89 17.26 6.43 0.92
C GLY A 89 16.46 5.15 1.10
N GLY A 90 15.38 4.98 0.35
CA GLY A 90 14.70 3.70 0.21
C GLY A 90 15.43 2.76 -0.75
N TRP A 91 15.13 1.47 -0.67
CA TRP A 91 15.55 0.47 -1.65
C TRP A 91 15.21 0.90 -3.09
N CYS A 92 14.04 1.51 -3.29
CA CYS A 92 13.62 2.13 -4.55
C CYS A 92 12.85 3.44 -4.35
N MET A 93 12.68 4.19 -5.44
CA MET A 93 11.64 5.21 -5.58
C MET A 93 10.28 4.52 -5.70
N ASN A 94 9.50 4.47 -4.62
CA ASN A 94 8.21 3.79 -4.63
C ASN A 94 7.10 4.62 -5.30
N ASP A 95 6.22 3.96 -6.05
CA ASP A 95 4.92 4.54 -6.43
C ASP A 95 4.13 4.99 -5.18
N GLU A 96 3.22 5.93 -5.39
CA GLU A 96 2.42 6.57 -4.35
C GLU A 96 0.91 6.24 -4.49
N GLY A 97 0.48 5.66 -5.63
CA GLY A 97 -0.92 5.33 -5.87
C GLY A 97 -1.31 3.93 -5.40
N ALA A 98 -0.53 2.90 -5.74
CA ALA A 98 -0.87 1.49 -5.54
C ALA A 98 -0.11 0.80 -4.39
N THR A 99 0.68 1.53 -3.61
CA THR A 99 1.53 1.01 -2.53
C THR A 99 0.89 1.16 -1.15
N HIS A 100 1.09 0.18 -0.26
CA HIS A 100 0.64 0.26 1.13
C HIS A 100 1.68 0.94 2.04
N TYR A 101 1.23 1.74 3.02
CA TYR A 101 2.12 2.49 3.93
C TYR A 101 3.14 1.61 4.66
N SER A 102 2.77 0.38 5.04
CA SER A 102 3.71 -0.56 5.67
C SER A 102 4.84 -0.96 4.72
N SER A 103 4.53 -1.31 3.46
CA SER A 103 5.52 -1.65 2.43
C SER A 103 6.46 -0.47 2.14
N ILE A 104 5.95 0.76 2.16
CA ILE A 104 6.74 1.99 2.05
C ILE A 104 7.70 2.11 3.24
N ILE A 105 7.21 2.01 4.47
CA ILE A 105 8.05 2.10 5.68
C ILE A 105 9.13 1.01 5.68
N ASP A 106 8.80 -0.21 5.24
CA ASP A 106 9.73 -1.34 5.21
C ASP A 106 10.89 -1.14 4.22
N GLN A 107 10.59 -0.76 2.97
CA GLN A 107 11.61 -0.58 1.95
C GLN A 107 12.51 0.64 2.24
N HIS A 108 11.94 1.69 2.85
CA HIS A 108 12.69 2.83 3.39
C HIS A 108 13.56 2.44 4.59
N SER A 109 13.07 1.58 5.49
CA SER A 109 13.86 1.08 6.63
C SER A 109 15.07 0.26 6.18
N LEU A 110 14.88 -0.59 5.16
CA LEU A 110 15.94 -1.44 4.62
C LEU A 110 17.09 -0.62 4.01
N GLY A 111 16.77 0.38 3.18
CA GLY A 111 17.76 1.29 2.61
C GLY A 111 18.43 2.16 3.69
N ALA A 112 17.65 2.72 4.61
CA ALA A 112 18.13 3.51 5.73
C ALA A 112 19.09 2.74 6.66
N GLU A 113 18.81 1.46 6.93
CA GLU A 113 19.66 0.55 7.70
C GLU A 113 20.99 0.29 7.00
N PHE A 114 20.96 -0.08 5.71
CA PHE A 114 22.18 -0.27 4.93
C PHE A 114 23.06 1.00 4.92
N LEU A 115 22.46 2.17 4.70
CA LEU A 115 23.18 3.45 4.67
C LEU A 115 23.83 3.76 6.03
N ARG A 116 23.08 3.61 7.13
CA ARG A 116 23.58 3.77 8.50
C ARG A 116 24.77 2.83 8.76
N ASP A 117 24.64 1.56 8.38
CA ASP A 117 25.63 0.53 8.71
C ASP A 117 26.93 0.66 7.89
N GLN A 118 26.89 1.21 6.67
CA GLN A 118 28.08 1.40 5.83
C GLN A 118 28.75 2.77 5.97
N PHE A 119 28.00 3.81 6.33
CA PHE A 119 28.42 5.22 6.24
C PHE A 119 28.08 6.08 7.47
N GLY A 120 27.29 5.58 8.43
CA GLY A 120 26.90 6.33 9.63
C GLY A 120 26.00 7.54 9.33
N GLU A 121 26.14 8.59 10.15
CA GLU A 121 25.27 9.78 10.12
C GLU A 121 25.35 10.58 8.81
N CYS A 122 26.49 10.56 8.10
CA CYS A 122 26.70 11.36 6.90
C CYS A 122 25.87 10.89 5.70
N ALA A 123 25.48 9.62 5.64
CA ALA A 123 24.59 9.10 4.60
C ALA A 123 23.10 9.30 4.88
N ARG A 124 22.73 10.01 5.97
CA ARG A 124 21.33 10.24 6.33
C ARG A 124 20.58 11.00 5.23
N PRO A 125 19.52 10.42 4.63
CA PRO A 125 18.64 11.16 3.73
C PRO A 125 17.92 12.28 4.50
N LYS A 126 17.91 13.48 3.92
CA LYS A 126 17.24 14.67 4.50
C LYS A 126 16.04 15.14 3.70
N ILE A 127 15.97 14.78 2.41
CA ILE A 127 14.99 15.24 1.43
C ILE A 127 14.41 14.01 0.72
N GLY A 128 13.11 14.04 0.41
CA GLY A 128 12.47 13.06 -0.45
C GLY A 128 12.62 13.43 -1.93
N TRP A 129 12.83 12.42 -2.77
CA TRP A 129 12.97 12.54 -4.22
C TRP A 129 12.00 11.55 -4.88
N GLN A 130 10.93 12.11 -5.45
CA GLN A 130 9.83 11.41 -6.13
C GLN A 130 9.59 12.14 -7.45
N ILE A 131 10.43 11.88 -8.45
CA ILE A 131 10.43 12.64 -9.71
C ILE A 131 9.65 11.98 -10.84
N ASP A 132 9.36 10.67 -10.73
CA ASP A 132 8.71 9.88 -11.78
C ASP A 132 7.52 9.06 -11.26
N THR A 133 6.90 9.50 -10.15
CA THR A 133 5.64 8.91 -9.65
C THR A 133 4.44 9.57 -10.34
N PHE A 134 3.45 8.76 -10.73
CA PHE A 134 2.31 9.19 -11.56
C PHE A 134 1.21 9.84 -10.72
N GLY A 135 1.58 10.91 -10.01
CA GLY A 135 0.80 11.57 -8.96
C GLY A 135 1.37 11.26 -7.58
N HIS A 136 1.15 12.18 -6.64
CA HIS A 136 1.77 12.16 -5.32
C HIS A 136 0.74 12.05 -4.21
N SER A 137 1.03 11.24 -3.19
CA SER A 137 0.15 10.98 -2.05
C SER A 137 0.46 11.92 -0.88
N ARG A 138 -0.60 12.34 -0.17
CA ARG A 138 -0.45 13.07 1.10
C ARG A 138 0.24 12.22 2.17
N GLU A 139 -0.02 10.90 2.18
CA GLU A 139 0.55 9.98 3.16
C GLU A 139 2.07 9.88 2.99
N VAL A 140 2.58 9.77 1.77
CA VAL A 140 4.03 9.70 1.50
C VAL A 140 4.75 10.95 1.99
N ALA A 141 4.17 12.14 1.80
CA ALA A 141 4.69 13.38 2.37
C ALA A 141 4.69 13.37 3.92
N SER A 142 3.65 12.82 4.54
CA SER A 142 3.53 12.63 6.00
C SER A 142 4.61 11.69 6.55
N LEU A 143 4.87 10.56 5.87
CA LEU A 143 5.90 9.59 6.23
C LEU A 143 7.30 10.18 6.09
N PHE A 144 7.60 10.89 4.99
CA PHE A 144 8.91 11.53 4.77
C PHE A 144 9.18 12.65 5.79
N ALA A 145 8.16 13.43 6.15
CA ALA A 145 8.30 14.43 7.22
C ALA A 145 8.67 13.81 8.57
N GLN A 146 8.33 12.54 8.83
CA GLN A 146 8.70 11.79 10.05
C GLN A 146 10.14 11.20 9.99
N GLN A 147 10.86 11.35 8.88
CA GLN A 147 12.24 10.87 8.70
C GLN A 147 13.30 12.02 8.71
N ALA A 148 12.92 13.21 8.24
CA ALA A 148 13.85 14.30 7.87
C ALA A 148 14.43 15.16 9.04
N ASN A 149 15.72 15.51 8.95
CA ASN A 149 16.43 16.49 9.81
C ASN A 149 17.24 17.49 8.96
N GLY A 150 17.31 18.76 9.39
CA GLY A 150 18.03 19.86 8.69
C GLY A 150 19.46 20.15 9.19
N SER A 151 20.18 21.02 8.48
CA SER A 151 21.52 21.53 8.85
C SER A 151 21.83 22.89 8.20
N ASP A 152 22.66 23.74 8.82
CA ASP A 152 23.04 25.08 8.30
C ASP A 152 24.34 25.10 7.42
N VAL A 153 24.50 26.17 6.61
CA VAL A 153 25.73 26.70 5.92
C VAL A 153 25.82 26.56 4.36
N ASN A 154 26.64 27.42 3.74
CA ASN A 154 26.72 27.85 2.32
C ASN A 154 28.09 27.48 1.68
N VAL A 155 28.35 27.45 0.36
CA VAL A 155 27.55 27.30 -0.91
C VAL A 155 28.56 26.97 -2.04
N PHE A 156 28.27 26.00 -2.90
CA PHE A 156 29.00 25.66 -4.15
C PHE A 156 28.09 24.79 -5.05
N TYR A 157 28.58 23.79 -5.80
CA TYR A 157 27.72 22.76 -6.43
C TYR A 157 26.72 22.21 -5.40
N SER A 158 25.47 22.01 -5.81
CA SER A 158 24.34 21.87 -4.87
C SER A 158 23.76 20.46 -4.89
N THR A 159 23.29 20.03 -3.74
CA THR A 159 22.30 18.96 -3.61
C THR A 159 20.91 19.56 -3.34
N PRO A 160 19.82 18.77 -3.36
CA PRO A 160 18.50 19.24 -2.95
C PRO A 160 18.48 19.73 -1.51
N SER A 161 19.25 19.12 -0.59
CA SER A 161 19.39 19.61 0.79
C SER A 161 19.86 21.07 0.84
N CYS A 162 20.91 21.42 0.08
CA CYS A 162 21.38 22.81 -0.03
C CYS A 162 20.35 23.74 -0.68
N TYR A 163 19.57 23.25 -1.64
CA TYR A 163 18.51 24.05 -2.29
C TYR A 163 17.35 24.34 -1.33
N PHE A 164 16.81 23.33 -0.64
CA PHE A 164 15.73 23.53 0.33
C PHE A 164 16.17 24.40 1.51
N TYR A 165 17.42 24.26 1.97
CA TYR A 165 17.98 25.16 2.97
C TYR A 165 18.05 26.61 2.48
N ALA A 166 18.51 26.84 1.24
CA ALA A 166 18.53 28.19 0.64
C ALA A 166 17.12 28.77 0.44
N LEU A 167 16.12 27.94 0.13
CA LEU A 167 14.71 28.35 0.10
C LEU A 167 14.17 28.68 1.50
N ASN A 168 14.57 27.93 2.53
CA ASN A 168 14.14 28.14 3.91
C ASN A 168 14.71 29.44 4.50
N LYS A 169 15.96 29.78 4.17
CA LYS A 169 16.59 31.07 4.54
C LYS A 169 16.14 32.24 3.65
N ALA A 170 15.43 32.00 2.54
CA ALA A 170 14.80 33.08 1.78
C ALA A 170 13.57 33.56 2.54
N ASP A 171 13.55 34.84 2.95
CA ASP A 171 12.40 35.47 3.62
C ASP A 171 11.21 35.56 2.65
N ARG A 172 10.42 34.47 2.64
CA ARG A 172 9.31 34.22 1.72
C ARG A 172 8.18 33.58 2.49
N VAL A 173 6.96 33.93 2.09
CA VAL A 173 5.73 33.29 2.54
C VAL A 173 5.32 32.25 1.50
N TRP A 174 5.09 31.02 1.96
CA TRP A 174 4.72 29.87 1.13
C TRP A 174 3.22 29.58 1.25
N THR A 175 2.66 28.90 0.26
CA THR A 175 1.25 28.43 0.28
C THR A 175 1.15 27.03 0.87
N SER A 176 0.15 26.77 1.71
CA SER A 176 -0.15 25.43 2.22
C SER A 176 -0.79 24.54 1.14
N LYS A 177 -0.54 23.22 1.21
CA LYS A 177 -1.26 22.15 0.49
C LYS A 177 -1.61 21.06 1.51
N THR A 178 -2.85 20.56 1.50
CA THR A 178 -3.40 19.68 2.55
C THR A 178 -4.10 18.42 2.00
N ASP A 179 -4.19 18.32 0.68
CA ASP A 179 -4.72 17.26 -0.17
C ASP A 179 -3.59 16.68 -1.06
N ASP A 180 -3.87 15.58 -1.76
CA ASP A 180 -2.92 14.88 -2.63
C ASP A 180 -2.87 15.46 -4.07
N PHE A 181 -2.11 14.81 -4.95
CA PHE A 181 -1.97 15.20 -6.36
C PHE A 181 -2.54 14.13 -7.31
N PHE A 182 -3.64 13.49 -6.91
CA PHE A 182 -4.36 12.50 -7.72
C PHE A 182 -5.70 13.03 -8.28
N PRO A 183 -6.17 12.50 -9.42
CA PRO A 183 -5.41 11.69 -10.38
C PRO A 183 -4.43 12.55 -11.20
N TYR A 184 -3.30 11.97 -11.58
CA TYR A 184 -2.33 12.61 -12.48
C TYR A 184 -2.79 12.58 -13.93
N THR A 185 -2.51 13.66 -14.65
CA THR A 185 -2.66 13.74 -16.09
C THR A 185 -1.71 14.75 -16.71
N ARG A 186 -1.22 14.44 -17.91
CA ARG A 186 -0.38 15.33 -18.74
C ARG A 186 -1.15 15.95 -19.92
N THR A 187 -2.30 15.39 -20.31
CA THR A 187 -3.10 15.82 -21.45
C THR A 187 -4.60 15.73 -21.12
N PRO A 188 -5.49 16.45 -21.83
CA PRO A 188 -6.93 16.37 -21.58
C PRO A 188 -7.52 14.95 -21.54
N HIS A 189 -6.90 13.99 -22.24
CA HIS A 189 -7.40 12.62 -22.40
C HIS A 189 -6.44 11.55 -21.86
N GLY A 190 -5.42 11.95 -21.10
CA GLY A 190 -4.31 11.09 -20.64
C GLY A 190 -4.24 10.91 -19.13
N PHE A 191 -5.38 10.59 -18.50
CA PHE A 191 -5.44 10.31 -17.07
C PHE A 191 -4.75 8.99 -16.73
N HIS A 192 -3.72 9.07 -15.88
CA HIS A 192 -2.96 7.91 -15.40
C HIS A 192 -3.71 7.25 -14.24
N THR A 193 -4.92 6.77 -14.52
CA THR A 193 -5.80 6.10 -13.54
C THR A 193 -6.01 4.62 -13.83
N GLY A 194 -5.53 4.14 -14.98
CA GLY A 194 -5.56 2.72 -15.33
C GLY A 194 -4.54 1.90 -14.54
N TYR A 195 -3.38 2.49 -14.24
CA TYR A 195 -2.32 1.81 -13.48
C TYR A 195 -2.74 1.42 -12.06
N TYR A 196 -3.79 2.04 -11.50
CA TYR A 196 -4.35 1.66 -10.21
C TYR A 196 -4.79 0.18 -10.20
N THR A 197 -5.35 -0.34 -11.31
CA THR A 197 -5.76 -1.75 -11.43
C THR A 197 -4.82 -2.60 -12.29
N SER A 198 -4.03 -2.03 -13.21
CA SER A 198 -3.12 -2.81 -14.09
C SER A 198 -2.31 -3.88 -13.37
N ARG A 199 -2.30 -5.11 -13.89
CA ARG A 199 -1.67 -6.28 -13.27
C ARG A 199 -2.29 -6.64 -11.90
N ALA A 200 -3.61 -6.78 -11.83
CA ALA A 200 -4.34 -7.01 -10.57
C ALA A 200 -3.93 -8.29 -9.81
N ALA A 201 -3.45 -9.33 -10.50
CA ALA A 201 -2.84 -10.49 -9.84
C ALA A 201 -1.55 -10.14 -9.09
N LEU A 202 -0.72 -9.28 -9.69
CA LEU A 202 0.56 -8.82 -9.15
C LEU A 202 0.36 -7.99 -7.87
N LYS A 203 -0.67 -7.14 -7.86
CA LYS A 203 -1.05 -6.34 -6.68
C LYS A 203 -1.58 -7.18 -5.52
N GLY A 204 -2.38 -8.21 -5.81
CA GLY A 204 -2.79 -9.18 -4.80
C GLY A 204 -1.60 -9.98 -4.24
N PHE A 205 -0.63 -10.30 -5.09
CA PHE A 205 0.59 -10.98 -4.68
C PHE A 205 1.46 -10.13 -3.75
N GLU A 206 1.73 -8.86 -4.08
CA GLU A 206 2.45 -7.92 -3.19
C GLU A 206 1.84 -7.87 -1.79
N ARG A 207 0.51 -7.78 -1.72
CA ARG A 207 -0.22 -7.67 -0.47
C ARG A 207 -0.03 -8.91 0.39
N TYR A 208 -0.18 -10.09 -0.23
CA TYR A 208 0.00 -11.38 0.41
C TYR A 208 1.46 -11.59 0.86
N THR A 209 2.44 -11.22 0.04
CA THR A 209 3.86 -11.45 0.38
C THR A 209 4.37 -10.47 1.46
N ASN A 210 3.85 -9.23 1.54
CA ASN A 210 4.18 -8.35 2.68
C ASN A 210 3.64 -8.93 4.00
N TYR A 211 2.41 -9.43 4.00
CA TYR A 211 1.83 -10.14 5.15
C TYR A 211 2.72 -11.30 5.62
N ILE A 212 3.17 -12.17 4.70
CA ILE A 212 4.08 -13.28 5.01
C ILE A 212 5.41 -12.75 5.60
N LEU A 213 5.95 -11.64 5.08
CA LEU A 213 7.15 -11.00 5.63
C LEU A 213 6.95 -10.51 7.08
N GLN A 214 5.82 -9.88 7.40
CA GLN A 214 5.54 -9.46 8.78
C GLN A 214 5.45 -10.66 9.74
N CYS A 215 4.73 -11.72 9.34
CA CYS A 215 4.68 -12.96 10.12
C CYS A 215 6.07 -13.59 10.29
N ALA A 216 6.90 -13.63 9.24
CA ALA A 216 8.25 -14.17 9.31
C ALA A 216 9.16 -13.38 10.25
N ARG A 217 9.11 -12.05 10.22
CA ARG A 217 9.86 -11.16 11.15
C ARG A 217 9.42 -11.38 12.59
N GLN A 218 8.10 -11.39 12.84
CA GLN A 218 7.54 -11.68 14.16
C GLN A 218 8.01 -13.04 14.68
N LEU A 219 7.86 -14.11 13.90
CA LEU A 219 8.28 -15.46 14.31
C LEU A 219 9.80 -15.56 14.54
N ASN A 220 10.63 -14.95 13.68
CA ASN A 220 12.09 -14.91 13.85
C ASN A 220 12.50 -14.20 15.16
N ALA A 221 11.88 -13.05 15.45
CA ALA A 221 12.16 -12.29 16.67
C ALA A 221 11.68 -13.01 17.93
N LEU A 222 10.47 -13.59 17.91
CA LEU A 222 9.89 -14.32 19.03
C LEU A 222 10.61 -15.65 19.32
N ALA A 223 11.19 -16.29 18.31
CA ALA A 223 12.03 -17.47 18.45
C ALA A 223 13.52 -17.15 18.69
N ASN A 224 13.92 -15.87 18.71
CA ASN A 224 15.30 -15.38 18.89
C ASN A 224 16.31 -16.11 17.98
N LEU A 225 15.97 -16.31 16.71
CA LEU A 225 16.81 -17.10 15.81
C LEU A 225 18.09 -16.36 15.39
N ASN A 226 18.13 -15.02 15.48
CA ASN A 226 19.20 -14.18 14.94
C ASN A 226 19.48 -14.40 13.43
N GLN A 227 18.50 -14.96 12.71
CA GLN A 227 18.60 -15.32 11.30
C GLN A 227 18.13 -14.19 10.38
N ARG A 228 18.38 -12.93 10.77
CA ARG A 228 18.01 -11.74 9.98
C ARG A 228 18.62 -11.74 8.57
N HIS A 229 19.79 -12.35 8.40
CA HIS A 229 20.43 -12.59 7.11
C HIS A 229 19.71 -13.62 6.23
N ILE A 230 18.93 -14.54 6.80
CA ILE A 230 18.05 -15.48 6.07
C ILE A 230 16.75 -14.78 5.64
N LEU A 231 16.33 -13.73 6.37
CA LEU A 231 15.24 -12.84 5.94
C LEU A 231 15.68 -11.83 4.87
N PHE A 232 16.99 -11.58 4.68
CA PHE A 232 17.47 -10.62 3.70
C PHE A 232 17.04 -10.95 2.25
N PRO A 233 17.13 -12.20 1.76
CA PRO A 233 16.53 -12.57 0.47
C PRO A 233 15.03 -12.30 0.37
N LEU A 234 14.26 -12.42 1.46
CA LEU A 234 12.82 -12.09 1.44
C LEU A 234 12.58 -10.57 1.45
N ASN A 235 13.43 -9.78 2.12
CA ASN A 235 13.38 -8.32 2.07
C ASN A 235 13.78 -7.77 0.68
N ASP A 236 14.86 -8.29 0.05
CA ASP A 236 15.25 -7.91 -1.32
C ASP A 236 14.25 -8.44 -2.36
N ALA A 237 13.75 -9.68 -2.20
CA ALA A 237 12.72 -10.24 -3.09
C ALA A 237 11.36 -9.56 -2.95
N MET A 238 10.96 -9.05 -1.78
CA MET A 238 9.79 -8.16 -1.67
C MET A 238 9.95 -6.88 -2.50
N GLY A 239 11.19 -6.48 -2.80
CA GLY A 239 11.50 -5.42 -3.76
C GLY A 239 11.61 -5.86 -5.23
N ILE A 240 11.48 -7.16 -5.57
CA ILE A 240 11.82 -7.72 -6.90
C ILE A 240 10.79 -8.73 -7.45
N VAL A 241 10.00 -9.41 -6.62
CA VAL A 241 9.24 -10.65 -6.91
C VAL A 241 7.88 -10.62 -6.19
N GLN A 242 6.71 -10.50 -6.83
CA GLN A 242 6.35 -10.28 -8.24
C GLN A 242 6.61 -11.43 -9.24
N HIS A 243 6.89 -12.64 -8.77
CA HIS A 243 7.05 -13.84 -9.61
C HIS A 243 6.31 -15.06 -8.98
N HIS A 244 5.94 -16.02 -9.84
CA HIS A 244 4.61 -16.64 -9.81
C HIS A 244 4.58 -18.15 -9.51
N ASP A 245 5.70 -18.85 -9.39
CA ASP A 245 5.71 -20.29 -9.06
C ASP A 245 5.69 -20.57 -7.54
N ALA A 246 5.31 -19.57 -6.73
CA ALA A 246 5.14 -19.66 -5.28
C ALA A 246 3.67 -19.51 -4.80
N ILE A 247 2.75 -19.03 -5.65
CA ILE A 247 1.39 -18.62 -5.24
C ILE A 247 0.34 -19.74 -5.21
N THR A 248 0.66 -20.95 -5.67
CA THR A 248 -0.36 -21.89 -6.19
C THR A 248 -0.85 -22.99 -5.24
N GLY A 249 -0.48 -22.96 -3.94
CA GLY A 249 -1.08 -23.74 -2.83
C GLY A 249 -1.86 -25.00 -3.21
N THR A 250 -1.16 -26.06 -3.66
CA THR A 250 -1.80 -27.19 -4.36
C THR A 250 -2.30 -28.30 -3.43
N GLU A 251 -3.10 -27.99 -2.41
CA GLU A 251 -3.83 -28.99 -1.61
C GLU A 251 -5.17 -29.41 -2.24
N LYS A 252 -5.77 -30.48 -1.71
CA LYS A 252 -7.06 -31.00 -2.19
C LYS A 252 -8.24 -30.43 -1.41
N GLN A 253 -9.28 -30.03 -2.14
CA GLN A 253 -10.56 -29.47 -1.64
C GLN A 253 -11.19 -30.24 -0.46
N GLU A 254 -11.03 -31.57 -0.43
CA GLU A 254 -11.59 -32.45 0.60
C GLU A 254 -11.01 -32.18 2.00
N VAL A 255 -9.78 -31.66 2.08
CA VAL A 255 -9.10 -31.32 3.35
C VAL A 255 -9.57 -29.96 3.90
N ALA A 256 -9.87 -29.00 3.02
CA ALA A 256 -10.45 -27.71 3.42
C ALA A 256 -11.82 -27.88 4.10
N ASN A 257 -12.60 -28.87 3.67
CA ASN A 257 -13.92 -29.17 4.22
C ASN A 257 -13.88 -29.72 5.67
N ASP A 258 -12.85 -30.48 6.06
CA ASP A 258 -12.70 -31.01 7.44
C ASP A 258 -12.39 -29.89 8.46
N TYR A 259 -11.66 -28.84 8.06
CA TYR A 259 -11.37 -27.70 8.94
C TYR A 259 -12.63 -26.88 9.25
N THR A 260 -13.51 -26.68 8.27
CA THR A 260 -14.78 -25.98 8.45
C THR A 260 -15.70 -26.71 9.44
N GLN A 261 -15.70 -28.06 9.42
CA GLN A 261 -16.58 -28.89 10.26
C GLN A 261 -16.19 -28.90 11.76
N ARG A 262 -14.97 -28.46 12.11
CA ARG A 262 -14.47 -28.44 13.50
C ARG A 262 -14.73 -27.11 14.23
N LEU A 263 -15.20 -26.08 13.52
CA LEU A 263 -15.45 -24.74 14.06
C LEU A 263 -16.92 -24.44 14.38
N SER A 264 -17.87 -25.29 13.96
CA SER A 264 -19.32 -24.99 14.00
C SER A 264 -20.07 -25.40 15.28
N ALA A 265 -19.38 -25.50 16.43
CA ALA A 265 -19.99 -25.92 17.69
C ALA A 265 -20.62 -24.74 18.47
N GLY A 266 -21.72 -24.18 17.96
CA GLY A 266 -22.61 -23.31 18.74
C GLY A 266 -22.93 -21.95 18.12
N ILE A 267 -23.61 -21.93 16.96
CA ILE A 267 -24.22 -20.69 16.43
C ILE A 267 -25.64 -20.96 15.95
N ASP A 268 -26.59 -20.46 16.73
CA ASP A 268 -27.87 -19.98 16.23
C ASP A 268 -28.22 -18.72 17.05
N VAL A 269 -28.98 -17.77 16.47
CA VAL A 269 -29.37 -16.43 17.01
C VAL A 269 -28.49 -15.19 16.63
N THR A 270 -27.24 -15.31 16.16
CA THR A 270 -26.32 -14.14 16.00
C THR A 270 -26.04 -13.64 14.56
N MET A 271 -27.07 -13.53 13.69
CA MET A 271 -26.89 -12.92 12.35
C MET A 271 -27.16 -11.41 12.35
N TYR A 272 -26.11 -10.59 12.51
CA TYR A 272 -26.19 -9.12 12.54
C TYR A 272 -26.57 -8.48 11.20
N LEU A 273 -26.01 -8.99 10.10
CA LEU A 273 -26.40 -8.59 8.74
C LEU A 273 -27.47 -9.54 8.17
N ARG A 274 -28.22 -9.03 7.20
CA ARG A 274 -29.06 -9.82 6.28
C ARG A 274 -29.00 -9.22 4.89
N ILE A 275 -28.92 -10.10 3.91
CA ILE A 275 -28.99 -9.77 2.49
C ILE A 275 -30.35 -10.23 1.95
N GLU A 276 -30.97 -9.43 1.09
CA GLU A 276 -32.13 -9.83 0.29
C GLU A 276 -31.74 -9.76 -1.20
N PHE A 277 -32.00 -10.82 -1.95
CA PHE A 277 -31.76 -10.93 -3.40
C PHE A 277 -33.09 -10.91 -4.16
N ASP A 278 -33.07 -10.43 -5.40
CA ASP A 278 -34.20 -10.59 -6.32
C ASP A 278 -34.19 -11.94 -7.06
N ASP A 279 -35.29 -12.23 -7.75
CA ASP A 279 -35.47 -13.39 -8.63
C ASP A 279 -34.46 -13.44 -9.80
N LYS A 280 -33.61 -12.42 -9.96
CA LYS A 280 -32.56 -12.29 -10.98
C LYS A 280 -31.15 -12.33 -10.37
N GLY A 281 -31.01 -12.62 -9.07
CA GLY A 281 -29.75 -12.75 -8.36
C GLY A 281 -29.03 -11.43 -8.06
N ASN A 282 -29.68 -10.28 -8.23
CA ASN A 282 -29.14 -9.01 -7.81
C ASN A 282 -29.37 -8.85 -6.31
N MET A 283 -28.35 -8.41 -5.58
CA MET A 283 -28.52 -7.95 -4.21
C MET A 283 -29.43 -6.71 -4.21
N GLN A 284 -30.61 -6.79 -3.58
CA GLN A 284 -31.56 -5.68 -3.47
C GLN A 284 -31.40 -4.89 -2.17
N LYS A 285 -30.97 -5.54 -1.09
CA LYS A 285 -30.97 -4.91 0.23
C LYS A 285 -29.90 -5.50 1.13
N ILE A 286 -29.19 -4.61 1.83
CA ILE A 286 -28.38 -4.95 2.98
C ILE A 286 -29.06 -4.35 4.21
N ILE A 287 -29.31 -5.18 5.22
CA ILE A 287 -29.93 -4.79 6.49
C ILE A 287 -28.94 -5.08 7.62
N ASN A 288 -28.61 -4.05 8.40
CA ASN A 288 -27.93 -4.21 9.69
C ASN A 288 -29.01 -4.26 10.79
N LYS A 289 -29.28 -5.47 11.29
CA LYS A 289 -30.39 -5.73 12.23
C LYS A 289 -30.14 -5.15 13.62
N ASP A 290 -28.87 -4.99 14.02
CA ASP A 290 -28.52 -4.38 15.30
C ASP A 290 -28.74 -2.86 15.27
N LYS A 291 -28.22 -2.20 14.23
CA LYS A 291 -28.33 -0.75 14.07
C LYS A 291 -29.67 -0.28 13.49
N GLN A 292 -30.55 -1.20 13.08
CA GLN A 292 -31.84 -0.91 12.43
C GLN A 292 -31.71 -0.02 11.18
N ILE A 293 -30.58 -0.10 10.47
CA ILE A 293 -30.36 0.59 9.19
C ILE A 293 -30.40 -0.40 8.03
N ALA A 294 -30.80 0.10 6.87
CA ALA A 294 -30.72 -0.62 5.61
C ALA A 294 -30.37 0.33 4.46
N ILE A 295 -29.74 -0.23 3.43
CA ILE A 295 -29.66 0.38 2.10
C ILE A 295 -30.40 -0.49 1.11
N SER A 296 -31.05 0.15 0.14
CA SER A 296 -31.49 -0.51 -1.08
C SER A 296 -30.36 -0.46 -2.08
N LEU A 297 -29.90 -1.63 -2.52
CA LEU A 297 -29.04 -1.76 -3.69
C LEU A 297 -29.94 -1.75 -4.93
N VAL A 298 -29.84 -0.66 -5.69
CA VAL A 298 -30.52 -0.47 -6.99
C VAL A 298 -29.97 -1.47 -8.01
N SER A 299 -28.65 -1.71 -7.97
CA SER A 299 -27.97 -2.75 -8.74
C SER A 299 -26.64 -3.14 -8.09
N GLN A 300 -26.27 -4.41 -8.23
CA GLN A 300 -24.93 -4.91 -7.92
C GLN A 300 -24.50 -5.84 -9.05
N GLY A 301 -23.32 -5.64 -9.63
CA GLY A 301 -22.89 -6.47 -10.74
C GLY A 301 -21.55 -6.16 -11.39
N LEU A 302 -21.20 -7.03 -12.34
CA LEU A 302 -20.02 -6.90 -13.17
C LEU A 302 -20.36 -6.12 -14.44
N TYR A 303 -19.57 -5.09 -14.71
CA TYR A 303 -19.63 -4.26 -15.91
C TYR A 303 -18.24 -4.17 -16.52
N TRP A 304 -18.12 -3.61 -17.73
CA TRP A 304 -16.85 -3.36 -18.37
C TRP A 304 -16.88 -2.10 -19.23
N TYR A 305 -15.79 -1.36 -19.20
CA TYR A 305 -15.53 -0.29 -20.16
C TYR A 305 -14.82 -0.84 -21.40
N PRO A 306 -15.27 -0.48 -22.62
CA PRO A 306 -14.49 -0.71 -23.84
C PRO A 306 -13.27 0.23 -23.85
N SER A 307 -12.06 -0.30 -23.95
CA SER A 307 -10.83 0.50 -24.05
C SER A 307 -10.78 1.30 -25.35
N TYR A 308 -10.44 2.59 -25.29
CA TYR A 308 -10.20 3.39 -26.49
C TYR A 308 -8.84 3.00 -27.13
N PRO A 309 -8.78 2.67 -28.43
CA PRO A 309 -7.58 2.15 -29.09
C PRO A 309 -6.58 3.24 -29.52
N GLY A 310 -6.93 4.52 -29.36
CA GLY A 310 -6.22 5.63 -29.98
C GLY A 310 -6.58 5.80 -31.45
N ASN A 311 -6.32 6.98 -32.01
CA ASN A 311 -6.55 7.29 -33.44
C ASN A 311 -5.25 7.53 -34.24
N GLY A 312 -4.09 7.23 -33.64
CA GLY A 312 -2.78 7.22 -34.29
C GLY A 312 -2.14 8.58 -34.59
N SER A 313 -2.87 9.70 -34.54
CA SER A 313 -2.28 11.05 -34.70
C SER A 313 -3.18 12.19 -34.21
N GLY A 314 -2.59 13.16 -33.49
CA GLY A 314 -3.25 14.38 -33.03
C GLY A 314 -3.30 14.50 -31.49
N PRO A 315 -3.80 15.62 -30.95
CA PRO A 315 -3.89 15.83 -29.49
C PRO A 315 -4.88 14.88 -28.79
N ASP A 316 -5.68 14.16 -29.58
CA ASP A 316 -6.76 13.26 -29.13
C ASP A 316 -6.43 11.77 -29.37
N SER A 317 -5.18 11.45 -29.73
CA SER A 317 -4.76 10.10 -30.14
C SER A 317 -4.51 9.13 -28.99
N GLN A 318 -4.69 9.58 -27.75
CA GLN A 318 -4.36 8.81 -26.56
C GLN A 318 -5.19 7.52 -26.46
N ALA A 319 -4.53 6.37 -26.44
CA ALA A 319 -5.14 5.07 -26.16
C ALA A 319 -5.25 4.81 -24.65
N SER A 320 -6.14 3.90 -24.26
CA SER A 320 -6.05 3.19 -22.97
C SER A 320 -4.88 2.20 -23.04
N GLY A 321 -4.18 1.98 -21.93
CA GLY A 321 -3.01 1.10 -21.88
C GLY A 321 -2.58 0.79 -20.45
N ALA A 322 -1.31 0.44 -20.24
CA ALA A 322 -0.82 0.04 -18.92
C ALA A 322 -0.95 1.14 -17.84
N TYR A 323 -0.78 2.40 -18.22
CA TYR A 323 -0.83 3.57 -17.34
C TYR A 323 -2.19 4.27 -17.39
N ILE A 324 -2.66 4.52 -18.61
CA ILE A 324 -3.82 5.37 -18.88
C ILE A 324 -5.09 4.52 -18.92
N PHE A 325 -6.13 5.00 -18.25
CA PHE A 325 -7.50 4.53 -18.44
C PHE A 325 -8.20 5.54 -19.34
N ARG A 326 -8.60 5.10 -20.53
CA ARG A 326 -9.43 5.90 -21.44
C ARG A 326 -10.51 5.03 -22.07
N PRO A 327 -11.76 5.10 -21.60
CA PRO A 327 -12.82 4.29 -22.16
C PRO A 327 -13.37 4.94 -23.44
N TRP A 328 -13.81 4.13 -24.40
CA TRP A 328 -14.51 4.60 -25.61
C TRP A 328 -15.90 5.16 -25.27
N SER A 329 -16.52 4.63 -24.21
CA SER A 329 -17.80 5.08 -23.66
C SER A 329 -17.60 5.45 -22.20
N GLN A 330 -18.06 6.64 -21.79
CA GLN A 330 -18.01 7.06 -20.37
C GLN A 330 -18.99 6.29 -19.48
N GLU A 331 -19.90 5.51 -20.08
CA GLU A 331 -20.75 4.54 -19.38
C GLU A 331 -20.32 3.11 -19.75
N PRO A 332 -20.13 2.19 -18.78
CA PRO A 332 -19.74 0.82 -19.03
C PRO A 332 -20.94 -0.07 -19.35
N SER A 333 -20.69 -1.14 -20.11
CA SER A 333 -21.70 -2.15 -20.44
C SER A 333 -21.76 -3.25 -19.37
N PRO A 334 -22.92 -3.87 -19.09
CA PRO A 334 -22.97 -5.06 -18.23
C PRO A 334 -22.14 -6.20 -18.84
N ALA A 335 -21.60 -7.09 -18.00
CA ALA A 335 -20.81 -8.24 -18.46
C ALA A 335 -21.66 -9.29 -19.21
N ASN A 336 -22.94 -9.40 -18.86
CA ASN A 336 -23.99 -10.14 -19.56
C ASN A 336 -25.37 -9.70 -19.02
N ASP A 337 -26.42 -9.79 -19.84
CA ASP A 337 -27.81 -9.56 -19.42
C ASP A 337 -28.40 -10.76 -18.67
N SER A 338 -27.90 -11.98 -18.95
CA SER A 338 -28.32 -13.23 -18.32
C SER A 338 -27.30 -13.72 -17.29
N LYS A 339 -27.77 -14.33 -16.20
CA LYS A 339 -26.94 -14.81 -15.09
C LYS A 339 -27.45 -16.17 -14.58
N THR A 340 -26.55 -17.06 -14.19
CA THR A 340 -26.86 -18.27 -13.41
C THR A 340 -26.55 -18.00 -11.94
N ILE A 341 -27.45 -18.42 -11.05
CA ILE A 341 -27.32 -18.20 -9.60
C ILE A 341 -27.36 -19.55 -8.90
N ILE A 342 -26.39 -19.79 -8.03
CA ILE A 342 -26.29 -21.00 -7.21
C ILE A 342 -26.23 -20.56 -5.75
N CYS A 343 -27.32 -20.78 -5.01
CA CYS A 343 -27.38 -20.45 -3.59
C CYS A 343 -26.97 -21.65 -2.73
N THR A 344 -26.05 -21.41 -1.79
CA THR A 344 -25.62 -22.38 -0.79
C THR A 344 -26.05 -21.89 0.59
N LEU A 345 -26.77 -22.74 1.33
CA LEU A 345 -27.20 -22.44 2.70
C LEU A 345 -26.77 -23.59 3.61
N THR A 346 -25.83 -23.31 4.50
CA THR A 346 -25.39 -24.23 5.57
C THR A 346 -25.46 -23.52 6.92
N GLU A 347 -25.16 -24.26 7.99
CA GLU A 347 -24.99 -23.69 9.34
C GLU A 347 -23.79 -22.71 9.45
N THR A 348 -22.81 -22.79 8.53
CA THR A 348 -21.53 -22.05 8.59
C THR A 348 -21.38 -20.95 7.54
N ILE A 349 -22.15 -21.01 6.46
CA ILE A 349 -22.10 -20.04 5.37
C ILE A 349 -23.46 -19.92 4.68
N GLN A 350 -23.87 -18.69 4.40
CA GLN A 350 -24.91 -18.38 3.42
C GLN A 350 -24.23 -17.72 2.24
N SER A 351 -24.34 -18.29 1.04
CA SER A 351 -23.75 -17.68 -0.15
C SER A 351 -24.62 -17.80 -1.39
N ALA A 352 -24.36 -16.90 -2.34
CA ALA A 352 -24.92 -16.91 -3.68
C ALA A 352 -23.78 -16.71 -4.67
N LEU A 353 -23.49 -17.73 -5.48
CA LEU A 353 -22.57 -17.66 -6.62
C LEU A 353 -23.35 -17.19 -7.85
N ILE A 354 -22.97 -16.03 -8.38
CA ILE A 354 -23.52 -15.42 -9.59
C ILE A 354 -22.50 -15.59 -10.74
N ILE A 355 -22.92 -16.27 -11.80
CA ILE A 355 -22.12 -16.52 -13.01
C ILE A 355 -22.77 -15.77 -14.17
N TYR A 356 -22.05 -14.82 -14.78
CA TYR A 356 -22.53 -14.09 -15.96
C TYR A 356 -22.19 -14.84 -17.24
N ASN A 357 -20.98 -15.40 -17.30
CA ASN A 357 -20.45 -16.16 -18.43
C ASN A 357 -19.17 -16.91 -17.99
N ASP A 358 -18.56 -17.65 -18.90
CA ASP A 358 -17.38 -18.49 -18.70
C ASP A 358 -16.12 -17.75 -18.16
N TRP A 359 -16.09 -16.41 -18.19
CA TRP A 359 -14.97 -15.59 -17.71
C TRP A 359 -15.35 -14.58 -16.61
N ALA A 360 -16.60 -14.52 -16.17
CA ALA A 360 -17.08 -13.52 -15.22
C ALA A 360 -18.05 -14.09 -14.19
N SER A 361 -17.58 -14.23 -12.95
CA SER A 361 -18.41 -14.64 -11.80
C SER A 361 -18.01 -13.94 -10.51
N PHE A 362 -18.93 -13.94 -9.54
CA PHE A 362 -18.64 -13.62 -8.15
C PHE A 362 -19.54 -14.41 -7.21
N GLU A 363 -19.03 -14.72 -6.02
CA GLU A 363 -19.79 -15.27 -4.90
C GLU A 363 -19.94 -14.22 -3.82
N VAL A 364 -21.18 -13.93 -3.44
CA VAL A 364 -21.49 -13.18 -2.23
C VAL A 364 -21.62 -14.17 -1.09
N SER A 365 -20.89 -13.99 0.00
CA SER A 365 -20.98 -14.82 1.20
C SER A 365 -21.21 -13.99 2.46
N LEU A 366 -22.00 -14.58 3.36
CA LEU A 366 -22.26 -14.06 4.71
C LEU A 366 -22.04 -15.19 5.71
N HIS A 367 -21.05 -15.00 6.58
CA HIS A 367 -20.81 -15.90 7.71
C HIS A 367 -21.66 -15.48 8.92
N PRO A 368 -22.21 -16.44 9.69
CA PRO A 368 -22.87 -16.13 10.96
C PRO A 368 -21.97 -15.31 11.90
N GLY A 369 -22.53 -14.30 12.57
CA GLY A 369 -21.77 -13.38 13.41
C GLY A 369 -20.90 -12.35 12.68
N SER A 370 -20.77 -12.40 11.35
CA SER A 370 -19.97 -11.41 10.61
C SER A 370 -20.60 -10.02 10.63
N LEU A 371 -19.73 -9.00 10.68
CA LEU A 371 -20.06 -7.59 10.46
C LEU A 371 -19.76 -7.14 9.02
N THR A 372 -19.29 -8.05 8.17
CA THR A 372 -19.05 -7.83 6.74
C THR A 372 -19.77 -8.86 5.87
N ILE A 373 -20.06 -8.44 4.64
CA ILE A 373 -20.44 -9.32 3.54
C ILE A 373 -19.22 -9.46 2.64
N ASP A 374 -18.78 -10.68 2.37
CA ASP A 374 -17.66 -10.90 1.48
C ASP A 374 -18.16 -11.11 0.04
N VAL A 375 -17.44 -10.58 -0.94
CA VAL A 375 -17.72 -10.72 -2.36
C VAL A 375 -16.43 -11.19 -3.03
N GLU A 376 -16.28 -12.50 -3.20
CA GLU A 376 -15.17 -13.10 -3.95
C GLU A 376 -15.49 -13.06 -5.44
N TRP A 377 -14.64 -12.44 -6.25
CA TRP A 377 -14.80 -12.33 -7.69
C TRP A 377 -13.75 -13.17 -8.43
N THR A 378 -14.12 -13.74 -9.58
CA THR A 378 -13.20 -14.42 -10.50
C THR A 378 -13.42 -13.87 -11.91
N ILE A 379 -12.39 -13.19 -12.44
CA ILE A 379 -12.44 -12.49 -13.72
C ILE A 379 -11.33 -13.03 -14.64
N GLY A 380 -11.74 -13.62 -15.75
CA GLY A 380 -10.89 -14.06 -16.86
C GLY A 380 -11.14 -15.52 -17.26
N PRO A 381 -10.68 -15.95 -18.45
CA PRO A 381 -9.93 -15.17 -19.44
C PRO A 381 -10.81 -14.11 -20.14
N VAL A 382 -10.48 -12.82 -19.99
CA VAL A 382 -11.31 -11.73 -20.53
C VAL A 382 -11.33 -11.83 -22.06
N ALA A 383 -12.51 -11.94 -22.65
CA ALA A 383 -12.67 -12.19 -24.09
C ALA A 383 -12.28 -10.96 -24.93
N ILE A 384 -11.46 -11.17 -25.97
CA ILE A 384 -10.95 -10.12 -26.89
C ILE A 384 -11.13 -10.49 -28.37
N ASN A 385 -11.93 -11.53 -28.67
CA ASN A 385 -12.13 -12.04 -30.04
C ASN A 385 -12.87 -11.05 -30.95
N ASP A 386 -13.48 -10.03 -30.36
CA ASP A 386 -14.12 -8.89 -31.01
C ASP A 386 -13.12 -7.74 -31.33
N ASN A 387 -11.84 -7.90 -30.98
CA ASN A 387 -10.81 -6.86 -31.03
C ASN A 387 -11.11 -5.63 -30.16
N ILE A 388 -11.87 -5.79 -29.07
CA ILE A 388 -12.18 -4.73 -28.11
C ILE A 388 -11.51 -5.06 -26.78
N GLY A 389 -10.58 -4.20 -26.35
CA GLY A 389 -10.01 -4.25 -24.99
C GLY A 389 -11.08 -3.96 -23.94
N LYS A 390 -11.03 -4.63 -22.79
CA LYS A 390 -12.06 -4.56 -21.74
C LYS A 390 -11.47 -4.32 -20.37
N GLU A 391 -12.07 -3.38 -19.66
CA GLU A 391 -11.64 -2.94 -18.34
C GLU A 391 -12.81 -3.19 -17.37
N VAL A 392 -12.72 -4.30 -16.64
CA VAL A 392 -13.82 -4.94 -15.92
C VAL A 392 -13.94 -4.35 -14.52
N ILE A 393 -15.16 -4.02 -14.12
CA ILE A 393 -15.47 -3.37 -12.84
C ILE A 393 -16.55 -4.15 -12.08
N MET A 394 -16.48 -4.09 -10.75
CA MET A 394 -17.62 -4.34 -9.87
C MET A 394 -18.28 -3.00 -9.54
N ARG A 395 -19.60 -2.90 -9.69
CA ARG A 395 -20.38 -1.72 -9.34
C ARG A 395 -21.43 -2.06 -8.28
N TYR A 396 -21.56 -1.18 -7.31
CA TYR A 396 -22.55 -1.18 -6.23
C TYR A 396 -23.34 0.13 -6.29
N ASP A 397 -24.61 0.06 -6.67
CA ASP A 397 -25.49 1.22 -6.78
C ASP A 397 -26.47 1.22 -5.61
N THR A 398 -26.42 2.24 -4.75
CA THR A 398 -27.22 2.34 -3.52
C THR A 398 -28.18 3.53 -3.57
N ASP A 399 -29.11 3.57 -2.62
CA ASP A 399 -30.00 4.71 -2.35
C ASP A 399 -29.39 5.74 -1.36
N ILE A 400 -28.06 5.79 -1.20
CA ILE A 400 -27.37 6.78 -0.37
C ILE A 400 -27.29 8.12 -1.12
N ASP A 401 -27.77 9.19 -0.49
CA ASP A 401 -27.51 10.57 -0.94
C ASP A 401 -26.10 10.98 -0.51
N SER A 402 -25.15 10.77 -1.42
CA SER A 402 -23.72 11.02 -1.23
C SER A 402 -23.30 12.44 -1.60
N ALA A 403 -24.22 13.27 -2.15
CA ALA A 403 -23.96 14.60 -2.65
C ALA A 403 -22.69 14.69 -3.52
N ALA A 404 -22.56 13.81 -4.53
CA ALA A 404 -21.39 13.66 -5.40
C ALA A 404 -20.04 13.43 -4.68
N THR A 405 -20.08 13.08 -3.39
CA THR A 405 -18.92 13.00 -2.50
C THR A 405 -18.67 11.55 -2.11
N PHE A 406 -17.42 11.10 -2.29
CA PHE A 406 -16.95 9.79 -1.89
C PHE A 406 -15.60 9.92 -1.19
N TYR A 407 -15.11 8.83 -0.62
CA TYR A 407 -13.90 8.84 0.21
C TYR A 407 -13.01 7.67 -0.20
N THR A 408 -11.73 7.93 -0.45
CA THR A 408 -10.73 6.88 -0.71
C THR A 408 -9.54 7.04 0.22
N ASP A 409 -8.89 5.93 0.55
CA ASP A 409 -7.67 5.99 1.33
C ASP A 409 -6.46 6.56 0.56
N ALA A 410 -5.46 6.99 1.33
CA ALA A 410 -4.11 7.27 0.87
C ALA A 410 -3.20 6.15 1.42
N ASN A 411 -2.70 5.30 0.52
CA ASN A 411 -1.79 4.18 0.81
C ASN A 411 -2.28 3.21 1.90
N GLY A 412 -3.60 3.09 2.09
CA GLY A 412 -4.25 2.25 3.11
C GLY A 412 -4.42 2.89 4.49
N ARG A 413 -3.95 4.13 4.68
CA ARG A 413 -3.84 4.79 5.99
C ARG A 413 -4.85 5.93 6.18
N GLU A 414 -4.48 7.15 5.82
CA GLU A 414 -5.36 8.32 5.87
C GLU A 414 -6.48 8.21 4.84
N VAL A 415 -7.55 8.99 5.00
CA VAL A 415 -8.66 9.05 4.06
C VAL A 415 -8.87 10.46 3.54
N LEU A 416 -9.10 10.56 2.24
CA LEU A 416 -9.32 11.81 1.53
C LEU A 416 -10.73 11.87 0.97
N GLN A 417 -11.40 12.99 1.21
CA GLN A 417 -12.67 13.32 0.56
C GLN A 417 -12.44 13.63 -0.91
N ARG A 418 -13.19 12.96 -1.78
CA ARG A 418 -13.23 13.14 -3.22
C ARG A 418 -14.59 13.72 -3.59
N ILE A 419 -14.62 14.65 -4.53
CA ILE A 419 -15.85 15.22 -5.08
C ILE A 419 -15.78 15.01 -6.59
N ARG A 420 -16.80 14.34 -7.15
CA ARG A 420 -16.90 14.09 -8.59
C ARG A 420 -16.85 15.41 -9.36
N ASP A 421 -16.07 15.44 -10.43
CA ASP A 421 -15.88 16.57 -11.34
C ASP A 421 -15.33 17.86 -10.69
N TYR A 422 -14.62 17.73 -9.56
CA TYR A 422 -14.06 18.86 -8.82
C TYR A 422 -12.58 18.69 -8.49
N ARG A 423 -11.86 19.82 -8.37
CA ARG A 423 -10.49 19.90 -7.84
C ARG A 423 -10.37 21.11 -6.92
N PRO A 424 -9.72 20.98 -5.75
CA PRO A 424 -9.67 22.06 -4.76
C PRO A 424 -8.70 23.20 -5.11
N THR A 425 -7.74 22.96 -6.01
CA THR A 425 -6.61 23.87 -6.26
C THR A 425 -6.60 24.51 -7.65
N TRP A 426 -7.48 24.11 -8.57
CA TRP A 426 -7.67 24.77 -9.87
C TRP A 426 -9.08 24.56 -10.43
N ASN A 427 -9.49 25.42 -11.36
CA ASN A 427 -10.74 25.26 -12.10
C ASN A 427 -10.64 24.04 -13.04
N TYR A 428 -11.17 22.91 -12.61
CA TYR A 428 -11.17 21.67 -13.39
C TYR A 428 -12.14 21.78 -14.58
N THR A 429 -11.68 21.37 -15.76
CA THR A 429 -12.52 21.19 -16.94
C THR A 429 -12.67 19.69 -17.17
N VAL A 430 -13.90 19.18 -17.13
CA VAL A 430 -14.17 17.75 -17.28
C VAL A 430 -13.97 17.36 -18.74
N THR A 431 -12.99 16.50 -19.01
CA THR A 431 -12.64 16.01 -20.34
C THR A 431 -12.82 14.49 -20.48
N GLU A 432 -12.67 13.75 -19.38
CA GLU A 432 -12.95 12.31 -19.26
C GLU A 432 -13.74 12.08 -17.95
N PRO A 433 -15.09 12.14 -17.97
CA PRO A 433 -15.94 11.97 -16.77
C PRO A 433 -15.70 10.69 -15.96
N ALA A 434 -15.38 9.56 -16.61
CA ALA A 434 -15.00 8.34 -15.90
C ALA A 434 -13.54 8.45 -15.40
N SER A 435 -12.57 8.49 -16.31
CA SER A 435 -11.15 8.41 -15.97
C SER A 435 -10.64 9.51 -15.04
N GLY A 436 -11.18 10.71 -15.17
CA GLY A 436 -10.84 11.87 -14.33
C GLY A 436 -11.45 11.84 -12.93
N ASN A 437 -12.31 10.87 -12.62
CA ASN A 437 -12.87 10.67 -11.28
C ASN A 437 -12.44 9.34 -10.63
N TYR A 438 -11.58 8.55 -11.29
CA TYR A 438 -10.94 7.39 -10.67
C TYR A 438 -9.80 7.83 -9.74
N TYR A 439 -9.75 7.22 -8.56
CA TYR A 439 -8.71 7.40 -7.55
C TYR A 439 -8.13 6.04 -7.14
N PRO A 440 -6.93 6.00 -6.55
CA PRO A 440 -6.43 4.77 -5.95
C PRO A 440 -7.27 4.37 -4.73
N VAL A 441 -7.47 3.07 -4.59
CA VAL A 441 -8.10 2.39 -3.44
C VAL A 441 -7.14 1.29 -3.00
N VAL A 442 -6.32 1.56 -1.99
CA VAL A 442 -5.27 0.62 -1.50
C VAL A 442 -5.79 -0.24 -0.33
N SER A 443 -6.90 0.16 0.27
CA SER A 443 -7.61 -0.56 1.32
C SER A 443 -9.13 -0.38 1.32
N ARG A 444 -9.66 0.81 0.98
CA ARG A 444 -11.09 1.14 1.18
C ARG A 444 -11.59 2.34 0.36
N ILE A 445 -12.85 2.22 -0.05
CA ILE A 445 -13.65 3.32 -0.62
C ILE A 445 -15.03 3.34 0.05
N TRP A 446 -15.60 4.52 0.28
CA TRP A 446 -16.97 4.63 0.79
C TRP A 446 -17.75 5.85 0.29
N ILE A 447 -19.07 5.74 0.41
CA ILE A 447 -20.05 6.81 0.30
C ILE A 447 -20.89 6.86 1.58
N LYS A 448 -21.46 8.03 1.90
CA LYS A 448 -22.32 8.19 3.07
C LYS A 448 -23.35 9.30 2.91
N ASP A 449 -24.47 9.13 3.59
CA ASP A 449 -25.44 10.18 3.90
C ASP A 449 -25.34 10.57 5.39
N SER A 450 -26.35 11.26 5.93
CA SER A 450 -26.40 11.69 7.34
C SER A 450 -26.56 10.54 8.35
N THR A 451 -26.98 9.36 7.92
CA THR A 451 -27.37 8.22 8.75
C THR A 451 -26.73 6.89 8.37
N ARG A 452 -26.27 6.74 7.12
CA ARG A 452 -25.72 5.49 6.56
C ARG A 452 -24.38 5.73 5.89
N GLN A 453 -23.43 4.83 6.09
CA GLN A 453 -22.17 4.74 5.34
C GLN A 453 -22.03 3.33 4.75
N PHE A 454 -21.84 3.26 3.43
CA PHE A 454 -21.54 2.02 2.73
C PHE A 454 -20.06 2.02 2.34
N THR A 455 -19.29 1.11 2.94
CA THR A 455 -17.84 1.00 2.74
C THR A 455 -17.51 -0.31 2.05
N VAL A 456 -16.62 -0.26 1.07
CA VAL A 456 -16.04 -1.43 0.39
C VAL A 456 -14.56 -1.49 0.75
N LEU A 457 -14.14 -2.59 1.36
CA LEU A 457 -12.73 -2.90 1.60
C LEU A 457 -12.18 -3.78 0.48
N THR A 458 -10.94 -3.55 0.06
CA THR A 458 -10.26 -4.29 -1.02
C THR A 458 -9.15 -5.19 -0.44
N ASP A 459 -8.90 -6.34 -1.09
CA ASP A 459 -7.80 -7.25 -0.74
C ASP A 459 -6.47 -6.89 -1.43
N ARG A 460 -6.48 -5.89 -2.30
CA ARG A 460 -5.34 -5.37 -3.08
C ARG A 460 -5.57 -3.90 -3.44
N SER A 461 -4.58 -3.29 -4.08
CA SER A 461 -4.74 -1.94 -4.61
C SER A 461 -5.47 -1.97 -5.95
N GLU A 462 -6.50 -1.14 -6.10
CA GLU A 462 -7.39 -1.08 -7.27
C GLU A 462 -7.73 0.39 -7.59
N GLY A 463 -8.23 0.65 -8.80
CA GLY A 463 -8.83 1.95 -9.14
C GLY A 463 -10.32 1.96 -8.79
N GLY A 464 -10.79 2.98 -8.08
CA GLY A 464 -12.20 3.12 -7.71
C GLY A 464 -12.75 4.55 -7.82
N SER A 465 -14.08 4.66 -7.90
CA SER A 465 -14.79 5.92 -8.11
C SER A 465 -16.24 5.88 -7.60
N SER A 466 -16.87 7.05 -7.53
CA SER A 466 -18.32 7.23 -7.46
C SER A 466 -18.77 8.07 -8.66
N ILE A 467 -18.93 7.45 -9.82
CA ILE A 467 -19.23 8.18 -11.08
C ILE A 467 -20.66 8.73 -11.15
N LYS A 468 -21.59 8.17 -10.36
CA LYS A 468 -22.97 8.64 -10.24
C LYS A 468 -23.42 8.64 -8.78
N GLU A 469 -24.52 9.31 -8.51
CA GLU A 469 -25.05 9.46 -7.16
C GLU A 469 -25.35 8.10 -6.51
N GLY A 470 -24.96 7.94 -5.23
CA GLY A 470 -25.16 6.70 -4.48
C GLY A 470 -24.36 5.48 -4.95
N SER A 471 -23.42 5.64 -5.90
CA SER A 471 -22.65 4.51 -6.46
C SER A 471 -21.23 4.39 -5.90
N ILE A 472 -20.71 3.17 -5.89
CA ILE A 472 -19.28 2.86 -5.85
C ILE A 472 -18.99 1.91 -7.00
N GLU A 473 -17.92 2.18 -7.75
CA GLU A 473 -17.33 1.21 -8.67
C GLU A 473 -15.84 1.03 -8.44
N ILE A 474 -15.37 -0.20 -8.62
CA ILE A 474 -13.97 -0.62 -8.44
C ILE A 474 -13.59 -1.48 -9.65
N MET A 475 -12.48 -1.14 -10.29
CA MET A 475 -11.96 -1.86 -11.45
C MET A 475 -11.10 -3.05 -10.99
N LEU A 476 -11.49 -4.25 -11.40
CA LEU A 476 -10.93 -5.53 -10.93
C LEU A 476 -9.81 -6.07 -11.82
N HIS A 477 -9.98 -5.95 -13.14
CA HIS A 477 -9.05 -6.50 -14.13
C HIS A 477 -9.12 -5.74 -15.45
N ARG A 478 -8.01 -5.68 -16.19
CA ARG A 478 -7.88 -4.93 -17.45
C ARG A 478 -7.17 -5.81 -18.48
N ARG A 479 -7.78 -5.97 -19.65
CA ARG A 479 -7.15 -6.64 -20.81
C ARG A 479 -7.29 -5.77 -22.05
N ILE A 480 -6.19 -5.17 -22.47
CA ILE A 480 -6.13 -4.06 -23.43
C ILE A 480 -5.26 -4.48 -24.62
N LEU A 481 -5.61 -4.02 -25.83
CA LEU A 481 -5.00 -4.44 -27.10
C LEU A 481 -4.03 -3.42 -27.70
N HIS A 482 -3.84 -2.29 -27.03
CA HIS A 482 -3.03 -1.16 -27.48
C HIS A 482 -2.07 -0.71 -26.37
N ASP A 483 -0.94 -0.14 -26.77
CA ASP A 483 -0.01 0.59 -25.91
C ASP A 483 -0.47 2.05 -25.80
N ASP A 484 -0.30 2.67 -24.63
CA ASP A 484 -0.70 4.07 -24.38
C ASP A 484 0.41 5.09 -24.63
N SER A 485 1.53 4.66 -25.23
CA SER A 485 2.68 5.48 -25.60
C SER A 485 3.34 6.24 -24.45
N GLN A 486 3.21 5.72 -23.22
CA GLN A 486 3.95 6.22 -22.05
C GLN A 486 5.35 5.60 -21.91
N GLY A 487 5.76 4.74 -22.85
CA GLY A 487 7.16 4.28 -23.01
C GLY A 487 7.36 2.78 -22.84
N VAL A 488 6.42 2.06 -22.22
CA VAL A 488 6.50 0.59 -22.05
C VAL A 488 6.47 -0.17 -23.38
N ALA A 489 5.84 0.39 -24.42
CA ALA A 489 5.76 -0.15 -25.77
C ALA A 489 5.08 -1.54 -25.87
N GLU A 490 4.23 -1.87 -24.90
CA GLU A 490 3.50 -3.13 -24.80
C GLU A 490 2.05 -2.90 -24.34
N SER A 491 1.11 -3.56 -25.02
CA SER A 491 -0.30 -3.59 -24.59
C SER A 491 -0.47 -4.43 -23.32
N LEU A 492 -1.34 -4.01 -22.40
CA LEU A 492 -1.70 -4.78 -21.19
C LEU A 492 -2.58 -6.00 -21.53
N ASN A 493 -1.98 -7.03 -22.11
CA ASN A 493 -2.64 -8.26 -22.58
C ASN A 493 -2.02 -9.48 -21.88
N GLU A 494 -2.20 -9.57 -20.55
CA GLU A 494 -1.57 -10.61 -19.73
C GLU A 494 -2.11 -12.01 -20.06
N THR A 495 -1.21 -12.99 -20.15
CA THR A 495 -1.55 -14.39 -20.46
C THR A 495 -0.83 -15.39 -19.57
N ALA A 496 -1.50 -16.49 -19.22
CA ALA A 496 -0.91 -17.68 -18.61
C ALA A 496 -1.27 -18.91 -19.45
N TYR A 497 -0.31 -19.81 -19.69
CA TYR A 497 -0.48 -21.02 -20.52
C TYR A 497 -1.13 -20.77 -21.91
N GLY A 498 -0.87 -19.60 -22.51
CA GLY A 498 -1.44 -19.20 -23.80
C GLY A 498 -2.88 -18.68 -23.77
N GLN A 499 -3.50 -18.59 -22.59
CA GLN A 499 -4.83 -18.00 -22.39
C GLN A 499 -4.73 -16.67 -21.65
N GLY A 500 -5.74 -15.81 -21.78
CA GLY A 500 -5.81 -14.55 -21.01
C GLY A 500 -5.80 -14.82 -19.50
N LEU A 501 -5.04 -14.01 -18.75
CA LEU A 501 -4.86 -14.21 -17.30
C LEU A 501 -6.21 -14.16 -16.56
N VAL A 502 -6.43 -15.15 -15.70
CA VAL A 502 -7.55 -15.20 -14.74
C VAL A 502 -7.09 -14.61 -13.42
N VAL A 503 -7.87 -13.71 -12.84
CA VAL A 503 -7.60 -13.09 -11.54
C VAL A 503 -8.77 -13.36 -10.60
N ARG A 504 -8.44 -13.74 -9.37
CA ARG A 504 -9.39 -13.86 -8.25
C ARG A 504 -9.01 -12.87 -7.16
N GLY A 505 -10.02 -12.29 -6.53
CA GLY A 505 -9.87 -11.40 -5.38
C GLY A 505 -11.18 -11.23 -4.61
N ARG A 506 -11.15 -10.44 -3.54
CA ARG A 506 -12.27 -10.28 -2.63
C ARG A 506 -12.46 -8.82 -2.21
N HIS A 507 -13.73 -8.40 -2.20
CA HIS A 507 -14.16 -7.22 -1.45
C HIS A 507 -14.86 -7.64 -0.15
N SER A 508 -14.77 -6.82 0.90
CA SER A 508 -15.61 -6.95 2.10
C SER A 508 -16.46 -5.69 2.28
N LEU A 509 -17.78 -5.84 2.24
CA LEU A 509 -18.76 -4.75 2.33
C LEU A 509 -19.17 -4.52 3.79
N ILE A 510 -19.29 -3.25 4.18
CA ILE A 510 -19.73 -2.81 5.51
C ILE A 510 -20.88 -1.80 5.34
N LEU A 511 -21.94 -1.99 6.13
CA LEU A 511 -23.03 -1.01 6.30
C LEU A 511 -23.17 -0.65 7.78
N GLU A 512 -22.78 0.56 8.13
CA GLU A 512 -22.83 1.12 9.49
C GLU A 512 -23.23 2.61 9.43
N PRO A 513 -23.73 3.20 10.53
CA PRO A 513 -23.82 4.65 10.65
C PRO A 513 -22.44 5.32 10.54
N PRO A 514 -22.33 6.54 9.97
CA PRO A 514 -21.05 7.25 9.84
C PRO A 514 -20.29 7.46 11.16
N THR A 515 -20.98 7.42 12.30
CA THR A 515 -20.41 7.60 13.64
C THR A 515 -19.82 6.33 14.27
N THR A 516 -20.09 5.14 13.71
CA THR A 516 -19.59 3.84 14.19
C THR A 516 -18.86 3.04 13.12
N SER A 517 -19.01 3.40 11.84
CA SER A 517 -18.37 2.70 10.72
C SER A 517 -16.84 2.66 10.82
N ALA A 518 -16.23 3.68 11.43
CA ALA A 518 -14.80 3.81 11.66
C ALA A 518 -14.20 2.57 12.32
N LEU A 519 -14.76 2.15 13.46
CA LEU A 519 -14.34 0.94 14.19
C LEU A 519 -14.32 -0.30 13.27
N ILE A 520 -15.40 -0.51 12.52
CA ILE A 520 -15.59 -1.72 11.73
C ILE A 520 -14.64 -1.75 10.52
N HIS A 521 -14.52 -0.65 9.78
CA HIS A 521 -13.68 -0.62 8.59
C HIS A 521 -12.18 -0.55 8.92
N ARG A 522 -11.79 0.16 9.99
CA ARG A 522 -10.40 0.22 10.45
C ARG A 522 -9.92 -1.16 10.92
N VAL A 523 -10.67 -1.83 11.79
CA VAL A 523 -10.28 -3.15 12.34
C VAL A 523 -10.37 -4.24 11.28
N THR A 524 -11.40 -4.24 10.43
CA THR A 524 -11.52 -5.26 9.37
C THR A 524 -10.43 -5.10 8.30
N ALA A 525 -10.07 -3.87 7.90
CA ALA A 525 -8.94 -3.65 6.98
C ALA A 525 -7.62 -4.22 7.54
N GLN A 526 -7.34 -4.03 8.83
CA GLN A 526 -6.15 -4.63 9.46
C GLN A 526 -6.22 -6.18 9.51
N ARG A 527 -7.41 -6.78 9.61
CA ARG A 527 -7.59 -8.25 9.52
C ARG A 527 -7.45 -8.80 8.10
N ILE A 528 -7.80 -8.01 7.09
CA ILE A 528 -7.53 -8.33 5.68
C ILE A 528 -6.02 -8.23 5.41
N TYR A 529 -5.36 -7.21 5.98
CA TYR A 529 -3.91 -7.01 5.87
C TYR A 529 -3.10 -8.09 6.58
N MET A 530 -3.43 -8.38 7.85
CA MET A 530 -2.78 -9.36 8.72
C MET A 530 -3.72 -10.53 8.98
N HIS A 531 -4.06 -11.28 7.94
CA HIS A 531 -4.93 -12.46 8.08
C HIS A 531 -4.22 -13.59 8.84
N THR A 532 -4.97 -14.61 9.28
CA THR A 532 -4.39 -15.73 10.04
C THR A 532 -3.43 -16.55 9.17
N LEU A 533 -2.24 -16.85 9.69
CA LEU A 533 -1.30 -17.80 9.09
C LEU A 533 -1.64 -19.24 9.50
N SER A 534 -2.11 -20.01 8.52
CA SER A 534 -2.35 -21.45 8.67
C SER A 534 -1.13 -22.23 8.20
N THR A 535 -0.63 -23.15 9.04
CA THR A 535 0.43 -24.10 8.68
C THR A 535 0.01 -25.52 9.01
N TYR A 536 0.21 -26.45 8.09
CA TYR A 536 -0.23 -27.83 8.24
C TYR A 536 0.97 -28.79 8.33
N ALA A 537 0.92 -29.74 9.25
CA ALA A 537 1.91 -30.78 9.40
C ALA A 537 1.21 -32.09 9.82
N ILE A 538 1.68 -33.23 9.31
CA ILE A 538 1.18 -34.55 9.71
C ILE A 538 1.92 -34.94 11.01
N PRO A 539 1.25 -35.01 12.17
CA PRO A 539 1.93 -35.32 13.42
C PRO A 539 2.31 -36.82 13.47
N PRO A 540 3.54 -37.18 13.88
CA PRO A 540 3.93 -38.58 14.07
C PRO A 540 3.37 -39.19 15.38
N LEU A 541 2.49 -38.48 16.07
CA LEU A 541 1.90 -38.85 17.36
C LEU A 541 0.38 -38.81 17.25
N SER A 542 -0.31 -39.65 18.02
CA SER A 542 -1.75 -39.51 18.25
C SER A 542 -2.06 -38.16 18.91
N TYR A 543 -3.28 -37.65 18.73
CA TYR A 543 -3.72 -36.36 19.28
C TYR A 543 -3.36 -36.22 20.78
N LEU A 544 -3.77 -37.17 21.63
CA LEU A 544 -3.48 -37.16 23.07
C LEU A 544 -1.97 -37.12 23.39
N ASN A 545 -1.14 -37.85 22.63
CA ASN A 545 0.31 -37.83 22.83
C ASN A 545 0.94 -36.50 22.35
N TYR A 546 0.35 -35.86 21.33
CA TYR A 546 0.75 -34.55 20.87
C TYR A 546 0.37 -33.46 21.88
N THR A 547 -0.87 -33.45 22.38
CA THR A 547 -1.37 -32.47 23.36
C THR A 547 -0.65 -32.57 24.72
N ASN A 548 -0.22 -33.76 25.12
CA ASN A 548 0.55 -33.96 26.34
C ASN A 548 2.04 -33.56 26.20
N LYS A 549 2.57 -33.53 24.97
CA LYS A 549 3.99 -33.26 24.70
C LYS A 549 4.28 -31.82 24.31
N TYR A 550 3.35 -31.15 23.62
CA TYR A 550 3.57 -29.82 23.04
C TYR A 550 2.54 -28.81 23.54
N ARG A 551 2.94 -27.53 23.61
CA ARG A 551 2.03 -26.42 23.91
C ARG A 551 1.13 -26.18 22.69
N LEU A 552 -0.18 -26.27 22.89
CA LEU A 552 -1.19 -26.04 21.84
C LEU A 552 -1.52 -24.56 21.65
N THR A 553 -1.31 -23.75 22.69
CA THR A 553 -1.56 -22.32 22.67
C THR A 553 -0.37 -21.60 23.30
N TRP A 554 -0.01 -20.46 22.72
CA TRP A 554 1.01 -19.54 23.23
C TRP A 554 0.75 -18.15 22.66
N SER A 555 1.14 -17.11 23.40
CA SER A 555 1.02 -15.72 22.99
C SER A 555 2.25 -14.95 23.47
N ALA A 556 2.79 -14.09 22.61
CA ALA A 556 3.79 -13.09 22.98
C ALA A 556 3.19 -11.90 23.75
N LEU A 557 1.88 -11.68 23.58
CA LEU A 557 1.14 -10.65 24.28
C LEU A 557 0.62 -11.22 25.60
N SER A 558 0.98 -10.57 26.71
CA SER A 558 0.48 -10.89 28.06
C SER A 558 -0.85 -10.21 28.38
N THR A 559 -1.21 -9.17 27.62
CA THR A 559 -2.48 -8.45 27.67
C THR A 559 -2.98 -8.17 26.25
N VAL A 560 -4.28 -7.90 26.09
CA VAL A 560 -4.84 -7.53 24.78
C VAL A 560 -4.41 -6.09 24.45
N MET A 561 -3.90 -5.86 23.24
CA MET A 561 -3.55 -4.53 22.74
C MET A 561 -4.82 -3.66 22.63
N PRO A 562 -4.77 -2.34 22.97
CA PRO A 562 -5.92 -1.45 22.80
C PRO A 562 -6.41 -1.44 21.34
N VAL A 563 -7.73 -1.41 21.13
CA VAL A 563 -8.36 -1.57 19.80
C VAL A 563 -7.91 -0.50 18.78
N ASN A 564 -7.55 0.69 19.24
CA ASN A 564 -7.03 1.78 18.40
C ASN A 564 -5.50 1.77 18.23
N VAL A 565 -4.80 0.75 18.73
CA VAL A 565 -3.35 0.54 18.55
C VAL A 565 -3.11 -0.68 17.65
N HIS A 566 -2.15 -0.57 16.73
CA HIS A 566 -1.67 -1.67 15.90
C HIS A 566 -0.16 -1.85 16.02
N LEU A 567 0.32 -3.11 15.99
CA LEU A 567 1.74 -3.48 15.99
C LEU A 567 2.27 -3.52 14.56
N LEU A 568 2.62 -2.36 14.03
CA LEU A 568 3.05 -2.18 12.64
C LEU A 568 4.39 -2.85 12.31
N THR A 569 5.30 -2.98 13.28
CA THR A 569 6.56 -3.70 13.08
C THR A 569 7.00 -4.36 14.38
N PHE A 570 7.49 -5.58 14.29
CA PHE A 570 8.20 -6.29 15.36
C PHE A 570 9.31 -7.12 14.70
N ASP A 571 10.52 -6.56 14.60
CA ASP A 571 11.67 -7.15 13.92
C ASP A 571 12.91 -7.20 14.84
N GLN A 572 13.75 -8.21 14.69
CA GLN A 572 14.93 -8.41 15.53
C GLN A 572 16.15 -7.72 14.90
N LEU A 573 16.77 -6.76 15.61
CA LEU A 573 18.06 -6.17 15.20
C LEU A 573 19.23 -7.10 15.54
N ASP A 574 19.26 -7.57 16.79
CA ASP A 574 20.29 -8.47 17.33
C ASP A 574 19.70 -9.37 18.45
N ALA A 575 20.56 -10.17 19.10
CA ALA A 575 20.14 -11.16 20.09
C ALA A 575 19.41 -10.61 21.33
N LYS A 576 19.45 -9.28 21.56
CA LYS A 576 18.73 -8.60 22.64
C LYS A 576 17.94 -7.36 22.21
N LYS A 577 18.11 -6.86 20.98
CA LYS A 577 17.45 -5.66 20.47
C LYS A 577 16.39 -5.96 19.42
N ILE A 578 15.22 -5.33 19.57
CA ILE A 578 14.04 -5.48 18.70
C ILE A 578 13.58 -4.09 18.27
N VAL A 579 13.28 -3.88 16.98
CA VAL A 579 12.50 -2.72 16.52
C VAL A 579 11.02 -3.02 16.74
N VAL A 580 10.37 -2.16 17.52
CA VAL A 580 8.92 -2.17 17.70
C VAL A 580 8.36 -0.87 17.13
N ARG A 581 7.44 -0.99 16.16
CA ARG A 581 6.58 0.13 15.72
C ARG A 581 5.16 -0.10 16.18
N VAL A 582 4.61 0.91 16.83
CA VAL A 582 3.21 0.96 17.24
C VAL A 582 2.57 2.20 16.65
N GLU A 583 1.32 2.06 16.24
CA GLU A 583 0.58 3.14 15.59
C GLU A 583 -0.82 3.27 16.12
N HIS A 584 -1.34 4.50 16.07
CA HIS A 584 -2.76 4.79 16.22
C HIS A 584 -3.39 4.94 14.85
N PHE A 585 -4.13 3.94 14.38
CA PHE A 585 -4.55 3.84 12.98
C PHE A 585 -5.91 4.50 12.66
N PHE A 586 -6.61 5.02 13.69
CA PHE A 586 -7.79 5.87 13.55
C PHE A 586 -7.41 7.35 13.39
N GLU A 587 -8.17 8.06 12.55
CA GLU A 587 -8.06 9.50 12.32
C GLU A 587 -8.70 10.33 13.45
N ARG A 588 -8.38 11.62 13.52
CA ARG A 588 -8.98 12.52 14.51
C ARG A 588 -10.46 12.77 14.17
N ASN A 589 -11.34 12.64 15.16
CA ASN A 589 -12.80 12.79 15.03
C ASN A 589 -13.48 11.74 14.12
N GLU A 590 -12.83 10.61 13.86
CA GLU A 590 -13.37 9.51 13.05
C GLU A 590 -14.36 8.63 13.86
N ASP A 591 -14.02 8.36 15.12
CA ASP A 591 -14.80 7.60 16.09
C ASP A 591 -14.81 8.35 17.44
N ALA A 592 -15.94 8.38 18.15
CA ALA A 592 -16.05 9.12 19.42
C ALA A 592 -15.10 8.60 20.52
N ILE A 593 -14.82 7.30 20.53
CA ILE A 593 -14.02 6.59 21.54
C ILE A 593 -12.63 6.30 21.00
N TYR A 594 -12.54 5.71 19.81
CA TYR A 594 -11.29 5.16 19.28
C TYR A 594 -10.40 6.21 18.59
N SER A 595 -10.90 7.42 18.34
CA SER A 595 -10.10 8.59 17.92
C SER A 595 -9.58 9.45 19.09
N GLN A 596 -9.62 8.94 20.32
CA GLN A 596 -9.01 9.61 21.48
C GLN A 596 -7.57 9.13 21.71
N PRO A 597 -6.65 9.99 22.19
CA PRO A 597 -5.31 9.57 22.55
C PRO A 597 -5.30 8.39 23.53
N VAL A 598 -4.45 7.40 23.24
CA VAL A 598 -4.34 6.17 24.02
C VAL A 598 -2.98 6.11 24.70
N THR A 599 -2.93 5.53 25.89
CA THR A 599 -1.68 5.27 26.63
C THR A 599 -1.66 3.83 27.12
N PHE A 600 -0.55 3.14 26.92
CA PHE A 600 -0.35 1.75 27.33
C PHE A 600 1.11 1.50 27.72
N ASP A 601 1.35 0.43 28.48
CA ASP A 601 2.69 0.04 28.91
C ASP A 601 3.25 -1.08 28.02
N LEU A 602 4.41 -0.82 27.40
CA LEU A 602 5.09 -1.79 26.54
C LEU A 602 5.62 -3.00 27.34
N GLN A 603 6.04 -2.78 28.59
CA GLN A 603 6.53 -3.86 29.46
C GLN A 603 5.41 -4.84 29.82
N SER A 604 4.25 -4.33 30.23
CA SER A 604 3.08 -5.15 30.55
C SER A 604 2.58 -5.93 29.34
N LEU A 605 2.62 -5.33 28.15
CA LEU A 605 2.20 -5.97 26.90
C LEU A 605 3.09 -7.16 26.54
N PHE A 606 4.41 -6.99 26.57
CA PHE A 606 5.41 -8.00 26.18
C PHE A 606 6.08 -8.73 27.35
N ASN A 607 5.46 -8.74 28.54
CA ASN A 607 6.03 -9.31 29.76
C ASN A 607 6.47 -10.79 29.62
N SER A 608 5.79 -11.57 28.77
CA SER A 608 6.18 -12.96 28.48
C SER A 608 7.52 -13.11 27.74
N LEU A 609 8.05 -12.04 27.16
CA LEU A 609 9.35 -12.01 26.47
C LEU A 609 10.49 -11.58 27.41
N GLY A 610 10.17 -11.15 28.64
CA GLY A 610 11.14 -10.73 29.65
C GLY A 610 11.09 -9.24 29.98
N THR A 611 12.06 -8.81 30.79
CA THR A 611 12.16 -7.42 31.24
C THR A 611 12.80 -6.54 30.17
N ILE A 612 12.16 -5.43 29.84
CA ILE A 612 12.72 -4.35 29.03
C ILE A 612 13.78 -3.63 29.87
N LYS A 613 15.03 -3.69 29.43
CA LYS A 613 16.19 -3.02 30.05
C LYS A 613 16.27 -1.55 29.64
N ASP A 614 16.01 -1.28 28.37
CA ASP A 614 16.17 0.04 27.75
C ASP A 614 15.18 0.20 26.59
N LEU A 615 14.72 1.43 26.36
CA LEU A 615 13.72 1.78 25.35
C LEU A 615 14.11 3.11 24.69
N LEU A 616 14.71 3.02 23.50
CA LEU A 616 15.15 4.19 22.74
C LEU A 616 14.14 4.51 21.64
N GLU A 617 13.59 5.73 21.62
CA GLU A 617 12.74 6.20 20.53
C GLU A 617 13.56 6.65 19.33
N LEU A 618 13.15 6.19 18.16
CA LEU A 618 13.82 6.39 16.88
C LEU A 618 12.93 7.15 15.89
N THR A 619 13.56 7.70 14.86
CA THR A 619 12.91 8.14 13.62
C THR A 619 12.11 7.00 12.97
N LEU A 620 11.17 7.34 12.09
CA LEU A 620 10.32 6.33 11.42
C LEU A 620 11.16 5.28 10.64
N GLY A 621 12.30 5.68 10.07
CA GLY A 621 13.24 4.77 9.38
C GLY A 621 14.08 3.87 10.30
N ALA A 622 13.86 3.89 11.62
CA ALA A 622 14.60 3.11 12.63
C ALA A 622 16.14 3.29 12.57
N ASN A 623 16.62 4.43 12.08
CA ASN A 623 18.04 4.67 11.81
C ASN A 623 18.71 5.69 12.76
N PHE A 624 17.96 6.61 13.36
CA PHE A 624 18.49 7.64 14.27
C PHE A 624 17.59 7.86 15.48
N SER A 625 18.14 8.39 16.57
CA SER A 625 17.34 8.77 17.74
C SER A 625 16.40 9.93 17.39
N LEU A 626 15.19 9.91 17.96
CA LEU A 626 14.21 10.96 17.71
C LEU A 626 14.63 12.33 18.27
N ASN A 627 15.46 12.35 19.32
CA ASN A 627 15.96 13.59 19.92
C ASN A 627 16.88 14.36 18.96
N ASP A 628 17.46 13.68 17.97
CA ASP A 628 18.36 14.24 16.95
C ASP A 628 17.59 14.66 15.68
N LEU A 629 16.31 15.04 15.84
CA LEU A 629 15.41 15.47 14.77
C LEU A 629 15.10 16.97 14.90
N HIS A 630 15.71 17.79 14.04
CA HIS A 630 15.42 19.22 13.91
C HIS A 630 14.71 19.50 12.58
N ARG A 631 13.48 20.01 12.65
CA ARG A 631 12.70 20.37 11.46
C ARG A 631 12.98 21.81 11.03
N LEU A 632 12.93 22.05 9.72
CA LEU A 632 12.96 23.40 9.17
C LEU A 632 11.62 24.11 9.47
N VAL A 633 11.69 25.36 9.91
CA VAL A 633 10.53 26.23 10.14
C VAL A 633 10.24 27.02 8.87
N TRP A 634 9.04 26.86 8.32
CA TRP A 634 8.57 27.55 7.13
C TRP A 634 7.53 28.60 7.48
N ARG A 635 7.54 29.73 6.79
CA ARG A 635 6.51 30.77 6.92
C ARG A 635 5.45 30.56 5.86
N THR A 636 4.20 30.28 6.23
CA THR A 636 3.09 30.13 5.27
C THR A 636 2.08 31.26 5.39
N SER A 637 1.17 31.35 4.42
CA SER A 637 0.02 32.27 4.43
C SER A 637 -0.92 32.07 5.63
N GLU A 638 -0.84 30.94 6.32
CA GLU A 638 -1.66 30.57 7.48
C GLU A 638 -0.93 30.80 8.82
N GLY A 639 0.36 31.18 8.77
CA GLY A 639 1.24 31.38 9.92
C GLY A 639 2.61 30.74 9.73
N GLU A 640 3.48 30.85 10.73
CA GLU A 640 4.70 30.04 10.75
C GLU A 640 4.37 28.59 11.10
N THR A 641 4.91 27.63 10.36
CA THR A 641 4.85 26.21 10.73
C THR A 641 5.57 26.06 12.06
N SER A 642 4.81 25.99 13.15
CA SER A 642 5.38 26.01 14.48
C SER A 642 6.42 24.90 14.65
N ASN A 643 7.50 25.19 15.37
CA ASN A 643 8.47 24.20 15.84
C ASN A 643 7.88 23.16 16.82
N ASN A 644 6.55 23.16 16.99
CA ASN A 644 5.82 22.04 17.53
C ASN A 644 5.97 20.84 16.59
N THR A 645 6.97 20.01 16.88
CA THR A 645 6.61 18.63 17.21
C THR A 645 5.32 18.68 18.04
N SER A 646 4.25 18.03 17.58
CA SER A 646 2.97 17.98 18.30
C SER A 646 3.22 17.33 19.65
N LYS A 647 3.54 18.15 20.67
CA LYS A 647 4.43 17.83 21.80
C LYS A 647 4.33 16.36 22.18
N GLN A 648 5.18 15.53 21.58
CA GLN A 648 5.04 14.09 21.73
C GLN A 648 5.32 13.79 23.19
N SER A 649 4.37 13.12 23.85
CA SER A 649 4.47 12.85 25.28
C SER A 649 5.79 12.13 25.55
N PRO A 650 6.71 12.75 26.32
CA PRO A 650 8.05 12.22 26.50
C PRO A 650 7.96 10.83 27.13
N LEU A 651 8.84 9.93 26.67
CA LEU A 651 8.91 8.58 27.21
C LEU A 651 9.06 8.61 28.73
N THR A 652 8.21 7.86 29.42
CA THR A 652 8.21 7.74 30.87
C THR A 652 8.34 6.26 31.22
N GLY A 653 9.58 5.77 31.29
CA GLY A 653 9.85 4.33 31.32
C GLY A 653 9.34 3.66 30.04
N THR A 654 8.55 2.62 30.19
CA THR A 654 7.94 1.84 29.09
C THR A 654 6.53 2.29 28.71
N MET A 655 6.03 3.38 29.29
CA MET A 655 4.73 3.97 28.97
C MET A 655 4.77 4.70 27.63
N ILE A 656 3.96 4.24 26.68
CA ILE A 656 3.79 4.85 25.35
C ILE A 656 2.42 5.51 25.28
N ALA A 657 2.41 6.79 24.92
CA ALA A 657 1.21 7.50 24.51
C ALA A 657 1.21 7.71 22.98
N LEU A 658 0.05 7.52 22.35
CA LEU A 658 -0.18 7.77 20.93
C LEU A 658 -1.40 8.67 20.76
N ASN A 659 -1.23 9.76 20.00
CA ASN A 659 -2.33 10.55 19.46
C ASN A 659 -2.86 9.91 18.16
N PRO A 660 -4.07 10.28 17.69
CA PRO A 660 -4.58 9.85 16.39
C PRO A 660 -3.58 10.01 15.24
N MET A 661 -3.56 9.02 14.35
CA MET A 661 -2.62 8.83 13.22
C MET A 661 -1.14 8.63 13.55
N GLN A 662 -0.70 8.85 14.80
CA GLN A 662 0.71 8.82 15.17
C GLN A 662 1.31 7.40 15.04
N ILE A 663 2.48 7.31 14.40
CA ILE A 663 3.39 6.17 14.49
C ILE A 663 4.50 6.54 15.47
N ARG A 664 4.94 5.60 16.31
CA ARG A 664 6.19 5.71 17.09
C ARG A 664 7.06 4.47 16.87
N THR A 665 8.35 4.68 16.71
CA THR A 665 9.35 3.63 16.42
C THR A 665 10.31 3.53 17.60
N PHE A 666 10.55 2.33 18.11
CA PHE A 666 11.40 2.10 19.27
C PHE A 666 12.40 0.97 19.03
N GLN A 667 13.63 1.15 19.52
CA GLN A 667 14.54 0.05 19.80
C GLN A 667 14.34 -0.40 21.25
N VAL A 668 13.82 -1.61 21.42
CA VAL A 668 13.62 -2.26 22.72
C VAL A 668 14.83 -3.16 23.00
N THR A 669 15.49 -2.98 24.14
CA THR A 669 16.54 -3.91 24.62
C THR A 669 15.99 -4.77 25.75
N LEU A 670 16.01 -6.09 25.58
CA LEU A 670 15.64 -7.06 26.63
C LEU A 670 16.86 -7.39 27.53
N GLN A 671 16.59 -7.78 28.78
CA GLN A 671 17.64 -8.07 29.79
C GLN A 671 18.56 -9.24 29.44
#